data_AF-A0A6A7BCF2-F1
#
_entry.id   AF-A0A6A7BCF2-F1
#
_cell.length_a   1.000
_cell.length_b   1.000
_cell.length_c   1.000
_cell.angle_alpha   90.00
_cell.angle_beta   90.00
_cell.angle_gamma   90.00
#
_symmetry.space_group_name_H-M   'P 1'
#
loop_
_entity.id
_entity.type
_entity.pdbx_description
1 polymer ?
#
loop_
_entity_poly.entity_id
_entity_poly.type
_entity_poly.pdbx_seq_one_letter_code
_entity_poly.pdbx_strand_id
1 'polypeptide(L)'
;MPSRELIDHSPRHPDPSPPIPTASNVILIDNYDSFTWNVYQYLVFEGATVTVFRNDEITVDELIAKNPTQLVISPGPGHPERDAGISNAAIQHYSGKIPILGVCMGEQCIFYNYGGTVDVTGQVLHGKTSPLKHDGKGVFAGVSQNVPVTRYHSLAGTHGTLPDCLEVTATIPANEDTDVKEVIMGVRHKEYVIEGVQFHPESILTEDGRIMMRNFLHMQGGTWAENERLSKEAAAASNGATNGVKKDKQTSILEKIYAHRRAAVAEQKKIPSQRPDDLQAAYDLNLAPPQIDFPKRLRQSPFRLSLMAEIKRASPSKGVISLSACAPAQARTYAKAGASTISVLTEPEWFKGSIDDLKAVRQSLSGMPNRPAVLRKEFIFDEYQILEARLAGADTVLLIVKMLEQAVLQRLFDYSRSLGMEPLVEVQNADETEVAVKLGAQVIGVNNRNLVNFEVDMETTNRLINMVPKETILCALSGIAGPKDVEPYVQSGVGAVLVGEALMRASNTASFISELLDGSSAQSSPPKDASTPPLVKICGTRSAEAAKKAIESGADLIGMILAPGLKRTVSASTALAISETVHRTKKPNISKTSLLAEVKTATDFFDHGAARLVSTDDRALLVGVFRNQSLEYVLQQQRLLALDVVQFHGQEPIEWASLVPVPVLRAFNPMDRGIGVRGFHALPLLDAGSGGSGQQVDLSEVKAVLGRDEGVKIVLAGGLNSENVSGVLEALAEYRERVVCVDVSSGVEEGGEQSLDKIAAFVKAVKG
;
A
#
# COMPACT_ATOMS: atom_id res chain seq x y z
N MET A 1 28.83 -28.10 -10.70
CA MET A 1 28.27 -28.48 -9.37
C MET A 1 26.92 -29.15 -9.60
N PRO A 2 26.47 -30.10 -8.77
CA PRO A 2 25.10 -30.61 -8.85
C PRO A 2 24.09 -29.49 -8.57
N SER A 3 22.92 -29.51 -9.24
CA SER A 3 21.92 -28.43 -9.16
C SER A 3 21.45 -28.07 -7.75
N ARG A 4 21.57 -29.01 -6.81
CA ARG A 4 21.17 -28.86 -5.40
C ARG A 4 22.13 -28.04 -4.53
N GLU A 5 23.32 -27.70 -5.03
CA GLU A 5 24.34 -26.94 -4.30
C GLU A 5 24.43 -25.46 -4.73
N LEU A 6 23.80 -25.10 -5.86
CA LEU A 6 23.73 -23.72 -6.34
C LEU A 6 22.50 -23.03 -5.72
N ILE A 7 22.68 -21.81 -5.22
CA ILE A 7 21.62 -21.00 -4.60
C ILE A 7 21.15 -19.97 -5.63
N ASP A 8 19.86 -19.97 -5.97
CA ASP A 8 19.25 -18.93 -6.78
C ASP A 8 18.84 -17.75 -5.89
N HIS A 9 19.44 -16.58 -6.12
CA HIS A 9 19.07 -15.35 -5.43
C HIS A 9 18.04 -14.54 -6.21
N SER A 10 17.55 -15.04 -7.35
CA SER A 10 16.48 -14.38 -8.10
C SER A 10 15.17 -14.40 -7.30
N PRO A 11 14.38 -13.32 -7.35
CA PRO A 11 13.16 -13.21 -6.55
C PRO A 11 12.03 -14.16 -7.01
N ARG A 12 12.23 -14.96 -8.06
CA ARG A 12 11.20 -15.81 -8.67
C ARG A 12 11.74 -17.22 -8.92
N HIS A 13 11.07 -18.23 -8.34
CA HIS A 13 11.39 -19.66 -8.44
C HIS A 13 12.75 -20.09 -7.83
N PRO A 14 13.07 -19.78 -6.56
CA PRO A 14 14.42 -20.01 -6.02
C PRO A 14 14.86 -21.49 -5.93
N ASP A 15 13.92 -22.42 -6.07
CA ASP A 15 14.20 -23.86 -5.97
C ASP A 15 14.68 -24.44 -7.31
N PRO A 16 15.73 -25.28 -7.30
CA PRO A 16 16.13 -26.03 -8.49
C PRO A 16 15.09 -27.11 -8.83
N SER A 17 14.72 -27.19 -10.10
CA SER A 17 13.93 -28.26 -10.69
C SER A 17 14.67 -29.62 -10.62
N PRO A 18 13.94 -30.74 -10.54
CA PRO A 18 14.54 -32.06 -10.62
C PRO A 18 15.26 -32.26 -11.97
N PRO A 19 16.25 -33.16 -12.06
CA PRO A 19 16.94 -33.44 -13.31
C PRO A 19 15.98 -33.80 -14.44
N ILE A 20 16.15 -33.18 -15.62
CA ILE A 20 15.36 -33.45 -16.80
C ILE A 20 16.06 -34.53 -17.63
N PRO A 21 15.43 -35.71 -17.87
CA PRO A 21 16.08 -36.81 -18.59
C PRO A 21 16.55 -36.44 -20.01
N THR A 22 15.84 -35.54 -20.67
CA THR A 22 16.15 -35.07 -22.02
C THR A 22 17.39 -34.18 -22.05
N ALA A 23 17.73 -33.55 -20.93
CA ALA A 23 18.83 -32.59 -20.78
C ALA A 23 20.01 -33.17 -19.98
N SER A 24 20.34 -34.44 -20.21
CA SER A 24 21.39 -35.14 -19.45
C SER A 24 22.81 -34.74 -19.82
N ASN A 25 23.03 -34.06 -20.96
CA ASN A 25 24.33 -33.57 -21.40
C ASN A 25 24.19 -32.35 -22.34
N VAL A 26 23.83 -31.21 -21.76
CA VAL A 26 23.74 -29.93 -22.50
C VAL A 26 25.14 -29.33 -22.63
N ILE A 27 25.52 -28.94 -23.84
CA ILE A 27 26.76 -28.18 -24.04
C ILE A 27 26.44 -26.70 -24.23
N LEU A 28 27.07 -25.85 -23.43
CA LEU A 28 27.01 -24.39 -23.56
C LEU A 28 28.35 -23.89 -24.14
N ILE A 29 28.31 -23.26 -25.31
CA ILE A 29 29.48 -22.57 -25.87
C ILE A 29 29.51 -21.14 -25.35
N ASP A 30 30.56 -20.80 -24.60
CA ASP A 30 30.83 -19.48 -24.04
C ASP A 30 31.55 -18.57 -25.06
N ASN A 31 30.86 -17.54 -25.53
CA ASN A 31 31.39 -16.49 -26.39
C ASN A 31 31.94 -15.29 -25.59
N TYR A 32 32.47 -15.52 -24.39
CA TYR A 32 33.13 -14.51 -23.54
C TYR A 32 32.21 -13.39 -23.03
N ASP A 33 30.98 -13.72 -22.69
CA ASP A 33 30.05 -12.75 -22.09
C ASP A 33 30.00 -12.84 -20.56
N SER A 34 29.77 -11.70 -19.91
CA SER A 34 29.65 -11.64 -18.45
C SER A 34 28.43 -12.41 -17.91
N PHE A 35 27.42 -12.67 -18.76
CA PHE A 35 26.18 -13.36 -18.43
C PHE A 35 26.17 -14.85 -18.80
N THR A 36 27.23 -15.41 -19.43
CA THR A 36 27.27 -16.85 -19.77
C THR A 36 27.00 -17.76 -18.56
N TRP A 37 27.55 -17.39 -17.39
CA TRP A 37 27.35 -18.16 -16.16
C TRP A 37 25.94 -18.04 -15.58
N ASN A 38 25.20 -16.98 -15.91
CA ASN A 38 23.78 -16.86 -15.58
C ASN A 38 22.94 -17.81 -16.46
N VAL A 39 23.27 -17.95 -17.75
CA VAL A 39 22.66 -18.95 -18.63
C VAL A 39 22.95 -20.36 -18.11
N TYR A 40 24.21 -20.66 -17.77
CA TYR A 40 24.60 -21.93 -17.13
C TYR A 40 23.76 -22.19 -15.87
N GLN A 41 23.66 -21.20 -14.99
CA GLN A 41 22.93 -21.31 -13.73
C GLN A 41 21.44 -21.62 -13.97
N TYR A 42 20.78 -20.90 -14.88
CA TYR A 42 19.36 -21.14 -15.18
C TYR A 42 19.11 -22.52 -15.79
N LEU A 43 19.97 -22.98 -16.69
CA LEU A 43 19.88 -24.34 -17.26
C LEU A 43 20.03 -25.41 -16.17
N VAL A 44 20.99 -25.25 -15.27
CA VAL A 44 21.21 -26.17 -14.15
C VAL A 44 20.05 -26.12 -13.15
N PHE A 45 19.50 -24.94 -12.86
CA PHE A 45 18.32 -24.80 -12.02
C PHE A 45 17.08 -25.40 -12.65
N GLU A 46 16.97 -25.45 -13.97
CA GLU A 46 15.89 -26.18 -14.64
C GLU A 46 16.17 -27.67 -14.83
N GLY A 47 17.24 -28.20 -14.22
CA GLY A 47 17.50 -29.64 -14.15
C GLY A 47 18.38 -30.19 -15.26
N ALA A 48 19.07 -29.34 -16.04
CA ALA A 48 20.07 -29.79 -16.99
C ALA A 48 21.41 -30.15 -16.34
N THR A 49 22.10 -31.12 -16.92
CA THR A 49 23.54 -31.31 -16.70
C THR A 49 24.28 -30.56 -17.80
N VAL A 50 24.98 -29.48 -17.44
CA VAL A 50 25.61 -28.57 -18.40
C VAL A 50 27.14 -28.66 -18.35
N THR A 51 27.76 -28.78 -19.52
CA THR A 51 29.22 -28.61 -19.70
C THR A 51 29.48 -27.35 -20.53
N VAL A 52 30.38 -26.50 -20.06
CA VAL A 52 30.70 -25.22 -20.71
C VAL A 52 32.07 -25.33 -21.40
N PHE A 53 32.16 -24.88 -22.65
CA PHE A 53 33.42 -24.71 -23.36
C PHE A 53 33.48 -23.31 -23.96
N ARG A 54 34.63 -22.64 -23.87
CA ARG A 54 34.83 -21.39 -24.61
C ARG A 54 34.89 -21.65 -26.09
N ASN A 55 34.45 -20.66 -26.87
CA ASN A 55 34.31 -20.76 -28.32
C ASN A 55 35.63 -20.96 -29.10
N ASP A 56 36.78 -20.93 -28.42
CA ASP A 56 38.13 -21.17 -28.95
C ASP A 56 38.90 -22.27 -28.21
N GLU A 57 38.31 -22.92 -27.20
CA GLU A 57 38.96 -23.96 -26.37
C GLU A 57 38.51 -25.39 -26.70
N ILE A 58 37.64 -25.58 -27.70
CA ILE A 58 37.20 -26.90 -28.18
C ILE A 58 37.02 -26.88 -29.70
N THR A 59 37.34 -27.98 -30.36
CA THR A 59 37.08 -28.18 -31.80
C THR A 59 35.72 -28.84 -32.05
N VAL A 60 35.19 -28.75 -33.27
CA VAL A 60 33.92 -29.42 -33.63
C VAL A 60 34.03 -30.95 -33.47
N ASP A 61 35.16 -31.56 -33.82
CA ASP A 61 35.38 -33.00 -33.67
C ASP A 61 35.38 -33.44 -32.20
N GLU A 62 36.01 -32.66 -31.33
CA GLU A 62 35.96 -32.91 -29.88
C GLU A 62 34.55 -32.73 -29.33
N LEU A 63 33.82 -31.73 -29.82
CA LEU A 63 32.42 -31.48 -29.45
C LEU A 63 31.52 -32.65 -29.85
N ILE A 64 31.73 -33.23 -31.04
CA ILE A 64 31.04 -34.46 -31.51
C ILE A 64 31.33 -35.62 -30.56
N ALA A 65 32.60 -35.79 -30.16
CA ALA A 65 33.00 -36.85 -29.24
C ALA A 65 32.35 -36.73 -27.84
N LYS A 66 31.84 -35.55 -27.46
CA LYS A 66 31.09 -35.36 -26.20
C LYS A 66 29.64 -35.82 -26.27
N ASN A 67 29.10 -36.12 -27.46
CA ASN A 67 27.72 -36.58 -27.66
C ASN A 67 26.66 -35.71 -26.91
N PRO A 68 26.57 -34.40 -27.23
CA PRO A 68 25.60 -33.50 -26.61
C PRO A 68 24.16 -33.93 -26.87
N THR A 69 23.31 -33.76 -25.87
CA THR A 69 21.85 -33.91 -26.03
C THR A 69 21.21 -32.63 -26.56
N GLN A 70 21.78 -31.47 -26.21
CA GLN A 70 21.38 -30.14 -26.69
C GLN A 70 22.60 -29.23 -26.78
N LEU A 71 22.51 -28.22 -27.63
CA LEU A 71 23.52 -27.17 -27.78
C LEU A 71 22.94 -25.81 -27.40
N VAL A 72 23.66 -25.05 -26.58
CA VAL A 72 23.33 -23.65 -26.26
C VAL A 72 24.51 -22.78 -26.67
N ILE A 73 24.22 -21.70 -27.38
CA ILE A 73 25.21 -20.67 -27.74
C ILE A 73 24.94 -19.45 -26.87
N SER A 74 25.91 -19.08 -26.04
CA SER A 74 25.77 -17.99 -25.08
C SER A 74 25.70 -16.61 -25.76
N PRO A 75 25.33 -15.57 -25.02
CA PRO A 75 25.65 -14.19 -25.38
C PRO A 75 27.16 -14.00 -25.58
N GLY A 76 27.53 -12.90 -26.22
CA GLY A 76 28.92 -12.58 -26.56
C GLY A 76 29.05 -11.16 -27.09
N PRO A 77 30.16 -10.45 -26.84
CA PRO A 77 30.46 -9.20 -27.52
C PRO A 77 30.84 -9.46 -28.99
N GLY A 78 30.80 -8.40 -29.80
CA GLY A 78 31.29 -8.45 -31.19
C GLY A 78 30.22 -8.77 -32.21
N HIS A 79 30.60 -9.42 -33.31
CA HIS A 79 29.75 -9.77 -34.44
C HIS A 79 29.85 -11.27 -34.77
N PRO A 80 28.75 -11.97 -35.12
CA PRO A 80 28.74 -13.42 -35.35
C PRO A 80 29.73 -13.88 -36.44
N GLU A 81 30.01 -13.05 -37.44
CA GLU A 81 31.00 -13.34 -38.50
C GLU A 81 32.45 -13.42 -37.99
N ARG A 82 32.81 -12.60 -37.00
CA ARG A 82 34.22 -12.36 -36.62
C ARG A 82 34.58 -12.92 -35.26
N ASP A 83 33.63 -12.91 -34.33
CA ASP A 83 33.92 -13.10 -32.91
C ASP A 83 33.30 -14.39 -32.32
N ALA A 84 32.53 -15.14 -33.11
CA ALA A 84 31.76 -16.30 -32.64
C ALA A 84 32.56 -17.60 -32.48
N GLY A 85 33.86 -17.61 -32.79
CA GLY A 85 34.72 -18.79 -32.70
C GLY A 85 34.08 -20.01 -33.39
N ILE A 86 34.05 -21.16 -32.70
CA ILE A 86 33.43 -22.39 -33.21
C ILE A 86 31.89 -22.37 -33.23
N SER A 87 31.22 -21.37 -32.66
CA SER A 87 29.75 -21.36 -32.51
C SER A 87 29.02 -21.54 -33.85
N ASN A 88 29.48 -20.90 -34.93
CA ASN A 88 28.88 -21.05 -36.25
C ASN A 88 29.06 -22.46 -36.81
N ALA A 89 30.28 -23.01 -36.72
CA ALA A 89 30.57 -24.37 -37.17
C ALA A 89 29.80 -25.43 -36.36
N ALA A 90 29.62 -25.20 -35.06
CA ALA A 90 28.80 -26.05 -34.19
C ALA A 90 27.32 -26.00 -34.58
N ILE A 91 26.74 -24.81 -34.81
CA ILE A 91 25.36 -24.66 -35.29
C ILE A 91 25.18 -25.42 -36.61
N GLN A 92 26.06 -25.21 -37.59
CA GLN A 92 25.99 -25.90 -38.89
C GLN A 92 26.07 -27.42 -38.73
N HIS A 93 26.96 -27.92 -37.87
CA HIS A 93 27.11 -29.35 -37.65
C HIS A 93 25.86 -29.98 -37.02
N TYR A 94 25.30 -29.35 -35.99
CA TYR A 94 24.22 -29.92 -35.17
C TYR A 94 22.82 -29.60 -35.68
N SER A 95 22.69 -28.71 -36.67
CA SER A 95 21.44 -28.43 -37.35
C SER A 95 20.78 -29.72 -37.84
N GLY A 96 19.52 -29.94 -37.45
CA GLY A 96 18.78 -31.16 -37.82
C GLY A 96 19.19 -32.42 -37.07
N LYS A 97 20.06 -32.33 -36.04
CA LYS A 97 20.51 -33.50 -35.24
C LYS A 97 20.09 -33.42 -33.78
N ILE A 98 20.24 -32.25 -33.15
CA ILE A 98 19.85 -32.01 -31.75
C ILE A 98 19.24 -30.61 -31.61
N PRO A 99 18.50 -30.34 -30.52
CA PRO A 99 17.99 -28.99 -30.24
C PRO A 99 19.10 -27.97 -30.03
N ILE A 100 18.92 -26.77 -30.59
CA ILE A 100 19.85 -25.64 -30.47
C ILE A 100 19.12 -24.40 -29.93
N LEU A 101 19.66 -23.77 -28.89
CA LEU A 101 19.21 -22.47 -28.38
C LEU A 101 20.32 -21.43 -28.52
N GLY A 102 20.00 -20.28 -29.11
CA GLY A 102 20.89 -19.11 -29.16
C GLY A 102 20.38 -17.98 -28.26
N VAL A 103 21.26 -17.38 -27.46
CA VAL A 103 20.94 -16.20 -26.64
C VAL A 103 21.79 -15.00 -27.06
N CYS A 104 21.16 -13.87 -27.36
CA CYS A 104 21.80 -12.65 -27.85
C CYS A 104 22.73 -12.91 -29.06
N MET A 105 24.05 -12.91 -28.89
CA MET A 105 25.01 -13.34 -29.92
C MET A 105 24.67 -14.74 -30.47
N GLY A 106 24.17 -15.65 -29.64
CA GLY A 106 23.73 -16.96 -30.11
C GLY A 106 22.59 -16.91 -31.12
N GLU A 107 21.59 -16.03 -30.92
CA GLU A 107 20.56 -15.79 -31.94
C GLU A 107 21.18 -15.20 -33.21
N GLN A 108 22.10 -14.25 -33.06
CA GLN A 108 22.80 -13.61 -34.18
C GLN A 108 23.61 -14.62 -35.01
N CYS A 109 24.25 -15.60 -34.36
CA CYS A 109 24.91 -16.72 -35.03
C CYS A 109 23.90 -17.59 -35.80
N ILE A 110 22.73 -17.90 -35.23
CA ILE A 110 21.67 -18.64 -35.94
C ILE A 110 21.25 -17.85 -37.19
N PHE A 111 20.95 -16.57 -37.03
CA PHE A 111 20.54 -15.68 -38.11
C PHE A 111 21.58 -15.62 -39.23
N TYR A 112 22.86 -15.45 -38.86
CA TYR A 112 24.00 -15.38 -39.79
C TYR A 112 24.25 -16.68 -40.55
N ASN A 113 24.20 -17.85 -39.89
CA ASN A 113 24.48 -19.14 -40.53
C ASN A 113 23.48 -19.50 -41.62
N TYR A 114 22.26 -18.97 -41.55
CA TYR A 114 21.24 -19.17 -42.58
C TYR A 114 21.19 -18.04 -43.62
N GLY A 115 22.22 -17.17 -43.65
CA GLY A 115 22.38 -16.13 -44.67
C GLY A 115 21.73 -14.79 -44.32
N GLY A 116 21.28 -14.60 -43.08
CA GLY A 116 20.72 -13.33 -42.61
C GLY A 116 21.80 -12.32 -42.21
N THR A 117 21.45 -11.04 -42.26
CA THR A 117 22.35 -9.95 -41.84
C THR A 117 22.03 -9.51 -40.43
N VAL A 118 23.07 -9.35 -39.62
CA VAL A 118 23.03 -8.77 -38.28
C VAL A 118 23.62 -7.37 -38.37
N ASP A 119 22.85 -6.37 -37.97
CA ASP A 119 23.24 -4.96 -38.09
C ASP A 119 22.72 -4.13 -36.92
N VAL A 120 23.12 -2.86 -36.85
CA VAL A 120 22.78 -1.93 -35.77
C VAL A 120 21.28 -1.66 -35.75
N THR A 121 20.66 -1.89 -34.60
CA THR A 121 19.21 -1.79 -34.38
C THR A 121 18.68 -0.37 -34.22
N GLY A 122 19.47 0.66 -34.56
CA GLY A 122 19.17 2.07 -34.34
C GLY A 122 19.07 2.50 -32.86
N GLN A 123 19.06 1.55 -31.91
CA GLN A 123 18.94 1.79 -30.48
C GLN A 123 19.98 1.00 -29.71
N VAL A 124 20.84 1.68 -28.97
CA VAL A 124 21.73 1.04 -27.99
C VAL A 124 21.02 0.98 -26.65
N LEU A 125 20.53 -0.20 -26.27
CA LEU A 125 19.85 -0.43 -25.00
C LEU A 125 20.60 -1.47 -24.17
N HIS A 126 21.16 -1.02 -23.05
CA HIS A 126 21.82 -1.85 -22.06
C HIS A 126 21.07 -1.77 -20.73
N GLY A 127 20.59 -2.92 -20.23
CA GLY A 127 19.99 -3.05 -18.91
C GLY A 127 18.60 -2.43 -18.77
N LYS A 128 17.86 -2.29 -19.87
CA LYS A 128 16.45 -1.85 -19.85
C LYS A 128 15.52 -3.00 -20.22
N THR A 129 14.32 -2.98 -19.66
CA THR A 129 13.25 -3.94 -20.00
C THR A 129 12.36 -3.42 -21.12
N SER A 130 11.86 -4.32 -21.97
CA SER A 130 10.85 -4.02 -22.99
C SER A 130 9.73 -5.07 -22.94
N PRO A 131 8.48 -4.72 -23.25
CA PRO A 131 7.37 -5.68 -23.27
C PRO A 131 7.45 -6.56 -24.51
N LEU A 132 7.68 -7.87 -24.34
CA LEU A 132 7.84 -8.81 -25.44
C LEU A 132 6.50 -9.27 -26.04
N LYS A 133 6.35 -9.15 -27.36
CA LYS A 133 5.28 -9.82 -28.10
C LYS A 133 5.85 -11.11 -28.70
N HIS A 134 5.18 -12.24 -28.50
CA HIS A 134 5.68 -13.54 -28.96
C HIS A 134 4.56 -14.45 -29.48
N ASP A 135 4.91 -15.52 -30.20
CA ASP A 135 3.96 -16.45 -30.80
C ASP A 135 3.38 -17.50 -29.83
N GLY A 136 3.99 -17.65 -28.65
CA GLY A 136 3.54 -18.55 -27.58
C GLY A 136 3.87 -20.02 -27.84
N LYS A 137 4.77 -20.30 -28.79
CA LYS A 137 5.23 -21.64 -29.14
C LYS A 137 6.68 -21.82 -28.72
N GLY A 138 7.17 -23.07 -28.75
CA GLY A 138 8.58 -23.33 -28.54
C GLY A 138 9.06 -22.89 -27.16
N VAL A 139 10.13 -22.09 -27.11
CA VAL A 139 10.63 -21.54 -25.82
C VAL A 139 9.60 -20.63 -25.15
N PHE A 140 8.65 -20.05 -25.90
CA PHE A 140 7.61 -19.18 -25.37
C PHE A 140 6.35 -19.92 -24.88
N ALA A 141 6.32 -21.25 -24.91
CA ALA A 141 5.17 -22.02 -24.44
C ALA A 141 4.85 -21.72 -22.97
N GLY A 142 3.63 -21.23 -22.70
CA GLY A 142 3.21 -20.87 -21.33
C GLY A 142 3.86 -19.60 -20.77
N VAL A 143 4.55 -18.81 -21.59
CA VAL A 143 5.03 -17.46 -21.26
C VAL A 143 3.90 -16.45 -21.49
N SER A 144 3.78 -15.46 -20.61
CA SER A 144 2.74 -14.43 -20.72
C SER A 144 3.06 -13.40 -21.81
N GLN A 145 2.05 -12.93 -22.55
CA GLN A 145 2.24 -11.82 -23.50
C GLN A 145 2.65 -10.54 -22.79
N ASN A 146 3.47 -9.72 -23.47
CA ASN A 146 4.06 -8.48 -22.95
C ASN A 146 4.93 -8.68 -21.70
N VAL A 147 5.47 -9.90 -21.51
CA VAL A 147 6.43 -10.18 -20.45
C VAL A 147 7.63 -9.21 -20.54
N PRO A 148 8.03 -8.56 -19.44
CA PRO A 148 9.21 -7.71 -19.43
C PRO A 148 10.48 -8.52 -19.70
N VAL A 149 11.24 -8.16 -20.74
CA VAL A 149 12.52 -8.79 -21.08
C VAL A 149 13.67 -7.79 -21.14
N THR A 150 14.84 -8.20 -20.67
CA THR A 150 16.03 -7.33 -20.55
C THR A 150 16.89 -7.38 -21.80
N ARG A 151 17.30 -6.20 -22.29
CA ARG A 151 18.09 -6.03 -23.51
C ARG A 151 19.49 -5.51 -23.19
N TYR A 152 20.50 -6.10 -23.84
CA TYR A 152 21.91 -5.70 -23.78
C TYR A 152 22.57 -5.74 -25.18
N HIS A 153 21.88 -5.22 -26.19
CA HIS A 153 22.35 -5.36 -27.56
C HIS A 153 22.25 -4.04 -28.33
N SER A 154 23.22 -3.82 -29.21
CA SER A 154 23.21 -2.80 -30.26
C SER A 154 22.93 -3.40 -31.64
N LEU A 155 23.21 -4.70 -31.81
CA LEU A 155 23.01 -5.45 -33.04
C LEU A 155 21.80 -6.39 -32.91
N ALA A 156 21.12 -6.68 -34.02
CA ALA A 156 20.16 -7.77 -34.16
C ALA A 156 19.96 -8.15 -35.62
N GLY A 157 19.30 -9.28 -35.87
CA GLY A 157 18.87 -9.67 -37.21
C GLY A 157 17.92 -8.64 -37.82
N THR A 158 18.07 -8.37 -39.12
CA THR A 158 17.22 -7.39 -39.82
C THR A 158 16.06 -8.07 -40.55
N HIS A 159 14.89 -7.43 -40.56
CA HIS A 159 13.72 -7.95 -41.30
C HIS A 159 13.96 -8.08 -42.81
N GLY A 160 14.79 -7.20 -43.40
CA GLY A 160 15.05 -7.18 -44.85
C GLY A 160 15.85 -8.39 -45.34
N THR A 161 16.58 -9.06 -44.46
CA THR A 161 17.40 -10.23 -44.77
C THR A 161 17.03 -11.44 -43.93
N LEU A 162 15.79 -11.50 -43.42
CA LEU A 162 15.27 -12.68 -42.73
C LEU A 162 15.36 -13.91 -43.65
N PRO A 163 16.14 -14.95 -43.29
CA PRO A 163 16.25 -16.15 -44.11
C PRO A 163 14.90 -16.87 -44.28
N ASP A 164 14.64 -17.41 -45.47
CA ASP A 164 13.38 -18.12 -45.77
C ASP A 164 13.13 -19.34 -44.87
N CYS A 165 14.19 -19.94 -44.33
CA CYS A 165 14.10 -21.07 -43.42
C CYS A 165 13.81 -20.65 -41.96
N LEU A 166 13.88 -19.37 -41.63
CA LEU A 166 13.57 -18.84 -40.31
C LEU A 166 12.19 -18.15 -40.30
N GLU A 167 11.53 -18.18 -39.15
CA GLU A 167 10.35 -17.38 -38.83
C GLU A 167 10.64 -16.51 -37.59
N VAL A 168 10.07 -15.30 -37.56
CA VAL A 168 10.17 -14.42 -36.39
C VAL A 168 9.17 -14.89 -35.35
N THR A 169 9.66 -15.20 -34.15
CA THR A 169 8.86 -15.73 -33.04
C THR A 169 8.57 -14.69 -31.97
N ALA A 170 9.38 -13.64 -31.88
CA ALA A 170 9.13 -12.54 -30.97
C ALA A 170 9.62 -11.19 -31.50
N THR A 171 8.89 -10.12 -31.17
CA THR A 171 9.23 -8.74 -31.53
C THR A 171 8.95 -7.76 -30.39
N ILE A 172 9.56 -6.59 -30.49
CA ILE A 172 9.23 -5.41 -29.68
C ILE A 172 9.07 -4.18 -30.57
N PRO A 173 8.28 -3.18 -30.17
CA PRO A 173 8.16 -1.92 -30.91
C PRO A 173 9.52 -1.22 -31.01
N ALA A 174 9.83 -0.69 -32.20
CA ALA A 174 10.91 0.27 -32.36
C ALA A 174 10.44 1.70 -31.95
N ASN A 175 11.38 2.64 -31.75
CA ASN A 175 11.04 4.03 -31.40
C ASN A 175 10.53 4.78 -32.62
N GLU A 176 9.81 5.88 -32.38
CA GLU A 176 9.24 6.75 -33.41
C GLU A 176 10.29 7.37 -34.37
N ASP A 177 11.57 7.42 -33.96
CA ASP A 177 12.69 8.03 -34.70
C ASP A 177 13.45 7.06 -35.64
N THR A 178 12.96 5.84 -35.88
CA THR A 178 13.62 4.85 -36.76
C THR A 178 12.70 4.37 -37.89
N ASP A 179 13.24 4.14 -39.09
CA ASP A 179 12.49 3.58 -40.25
C ASP A 179 12.05 2.11 -40.06
N VAL A 180 12.54 1.46 -39.00
CA VAL A 180 12.18 0.09 -38.62
C VAL A 180 10.99 0.15 -37.66
N LYS A 181 9.93 -0.65 -37.90
CA LYS A 181 8.72 -0.65 -37.06
C LYS A 181 8.82 -1.53 -35.81
N GLU A 182 9.51 -2.66 -35.92
CA GLU A 182 9.69 -3.64 -34.85
C GLU A 182 11.11 -4.21 -34.90
N VAL A 183 11.68 -4.53 -33.73
CA VAL A 183 12.98 -5.20 -33.62
C VAL A 183 12.72 -6.70 -33.43
N ILE A 184 13.42 -7.54 -34.18
CA ILE A 184 13.39 -9.00 -34.02
C ILE A 184 14.01 -9.34 -32.67
N MET A 185 13.24 -10.04 -31.83
CA MET A 185 13.65 -10.46 -30.49
C MET A 185 13.68 -11.97 -30.30
N GLY A 186 13.22 -12.72 -31.30
CA GLY A 186 13.33 -14.16 -31.35
C GLY A 186 13.09 -14.69 -32.76
N VAL A 187 13.76 -15.79 -33.09
CA VAL A 187 13.58 -16.52 -34.35
C VAL A 187 13.51 -18.02 -34.10
N ARG A 188 12.86 -18.74 -35.02
CA ARG A 188 12.80 -20.20 -35.04
C ARG A 188 13.06 -20.71 -36.44
N HIS A 189 13.80 -21.81 -36.58
CA HIS A 189 13.93 -22.50 -37.86
C HIS A 189 12.66 -23.31 -38.16
N LYS A 190 12.14 -23.25 -39.39
CA LYS A 190 10.85 -23.86 -39.75
C LYS A 190 10.84 -25.39 -39.70
N GLU A 191 12.00 -26.02 -39.94
CA GLU A 191 12.17 -27.48 -39.95
C GLU A 191 12.91 -28.04 -38.72
N TYR A 192 14.11 -27.52 -38.44
CA TYR A 192 14.96 -27.97 -37.34
C TYR A 192 14.59 -27.36 -35.99
N VAL A 193 14.84 -28.10 -34.90
CA VAL A 193 14.62 -27.67 -33.51
C VAL A 193 15.66 -26.62 -33.10
N ILE A 194 15.57 -25.44 -33.68
CA ILE A 194 16.51 -24.33 -33.48
C ILE A 194 15.70 -23.08 -33.17
N GLU A 195 15.97 -22.48 -32.01
CA GLU A 195 15.38 -21.20 -31.59
C GLU A 195 16.45 -20.24 -31.06
N GLY A 196 16.24 -18.95 -31.31
CA GLY A 196 17.08 -17.87 -30.79
C GLY A 196 16.23 -16.83 -30.07
N VAL A 197 16.80 -16.21 -29.03
CA VAL A 197 16.27 -15.02 -28.35
C VAL A 197 17.33 -13.93 -28.24
N GLN A 198 17.00 -12.70 -28.65
CA GLN A 198 17.95 -11.58 -28.73
C GLN A 198 18.08 -10.87 -27.39
N PHE A 199 17.05 -10.96 -26.54
CA PHE A 199 17.09 -10.53 -25.15
C PHE A 199 17.76 -11.59 -24.27
N HIS A 200 17.97 -11.24 -23.00
CA HIS A 200 18.63 -12.11 -22.02
C HIS A 200 17.60 -12.77 -21.10
N PRO A 201 17.10 -13.98 -21.38
CA PRO A 201 16.20 -14.74 -20.50
C PRO A 201 16.79 -14.98 -19.11
N GLU A 202 18.10 -15.03 -18.99
CA GLU A 202 18.84 -15.23 -17.74
C GLU A 202 19.00 -13.96 -16.89
N SER A 203 18.59 -12.79 -17.40
CA SER A 203 18.68 -11.54 -16.66
C SER A 203 17.64 -11.48 -15.54
N ILE A 204 18.04 -10.98 -14.37
CA ILE A 204 17.17 -10.85 -13.19
C ILE A 204 15.92 -9.98 -13.42
N LEU A 205 15.98 -9.08 -14.41
CA LEU A 205 14.86 -8.21 -14.79
C LEU A 205 13.97 -8.80 -15.88
N THR A 206 14.37 -9.94 -16.48
CA THR A 206 13.54 -10.68 -17.43
C THR A 206 12.61 -11.61 -16.66
N GLU A 207 11.30 -11.45 -16.85
CA GLU A 207 10.33 -12.37 -16.26
C GLU A 207 10.18 -13.63 -17.11
N ASP A 208 9.75 -14.74 -16.50
CA ASP A 208 9.53 -16.04 -17.14
C ASP A 208 10.74 -16.66 -17.89
N GLY A 209 11.94 -16.10 -17.75
CA GLY A 209 13.14 -16.62 -18.43
C GLY A 209 13.49 -18.06 -18.08
N ARG A 210 13.24 -18.48 -16.83
CA ARG A 210 13.37 -19.89 -16.40
C ARG A 210 12.35 -20.81 -17.09
N ILE A 211 11.15 -20.34 -17.40
CA ILE A 211 10.16 -21.10 -18.18
C ILE A 211 10.70 -21.33 -19.60
N MET A 212 11.30 -20.30 -20.21
CA MET A 212 11.89 -20.41 -21.55
C MET A 212 13.02 -21.43 -21.60
N MET A 213 13.92 -21.40 -20.61
CA MET A 213 14.98 -22.40 -20.48
C MET A 213 14.42 -23.81 -20.30
N ARG A 214 13.45 -23.98 -19.39
CA ARG A 214 12.80 -25.28 -19.16
C ARG A 214 12.13 -25.83 -20.41
N ASN A 215 11.43 -24.99 -21.18
CA ASN A 215 10.78 -25.39 -22.42
C ASN A 215 11.79 -25.92 -23.42
N PHE A 216 12.93 -25.24 -23.58
CA PHE A 216 14.03 -25.70 -24.41
C PHE A 216 14.60 -27.05 -23.93
N LEU A 217 14.82 -27.20 -22.62
CA LEU A 217 15.40 -28.44 -22.05
C LEU A 217 14.53 -29.68 -22.31
N HIS A 218 13.21 -29.51 -22.45
CA HIS A 218 12.30 -30.61 -22.79
C HIS A 218 12.29 -30.98 -24.28
N MET A 219 12.90 -30.17 -25.15
CA MET A 219 12.98 -30.46 -26.58
C MET A 219 13.98 -31.59 -26.87
N GLN A 220 13.67 -32.39 -27.89
CA GLN A 220 14.45 -33.55 -28.31
C GLN A 220 14.43 -33.73 -29.84
N GLY A 221 15.43 -34.43 -30.35
CA GLY A 221 15.53 -34.71 -31.79
C GLY A 221 16.03 -33.51 -32.59
N GLY A 222 16.19 -33.73 -33.90
CA GLY A 222 16.75 -32.73 -34.81
C GLY A 222 15.72 -31.86 -35.52
N THR A 223 14.48 -32.35 -35.64
CA THR A 223 13.38 -31.69 -36.38
C THR A 223 12.14 -31.50 -35.50
N TRP A 224 11.31 -30.49 -35.77
CA TRP A 224 10.07 -30.27 -35.01
C TRP A 224 9.12 -31.46 -35.08
N ALA A 225 9.05 -32.14 -36.23
CA ALA A 225 8.25 -33.35 -36.41
C ALA A 225 8.74 -34.50 -35.51
N GLU A 226 10.06 -34.68 -35.41
CA GLU A 226 10.65 -35.66 -34.51
C GLU A 226 10.41 -35.30 -33.03
N ASN A 227 10.62 -34.03 -32.66
CA ASN A 227 10.35 -33.53 -31.32
C ASN A 227 8.91 -33.78 -30.87
N GLU A 228 7.94 -33.52 -31.74
CA GLU A 228 6.52 -33.81 -31.47
C GLU A 228 6.26 -35.29 -31.29
N ARG A 229 6.85 -36.14 -32.15
CA ARG A 229 6.71 -37.60 -32.06
C ARG A 229 7.26 -38.11 -30.73
N LEU A 230 8.48 -37.72 -30.37
CA LEU A 230 9.14 -38.11 -29.12
C LEU A 230 8.37 -37.60 -27.89
N SER A 231 7.84 -36.39 -27.95
CA SER A 231 7.00 -35.82 -26.87
C SER A 231 5.71 -36.62 -26.67
N LYS A 232 5.05 -37.03 -27.77
CA LYS A 232 3.84 -37.87 -27.73
C LYS A 232 4.14 -39.29 -27.23
N GLU A 233 5.27 -39.87 -27.62
CA GLU A 233 5.75 -41.18 -27.14
C GLU A 233 6.06 -41.16 -25.64
N ALA A 234 6.73 -40.12 -25.14
CA ALA A 234 6.98 -39.93 -23.71
C ALA A 234 5.67 -39.77 -22.91
N ALA A 235 4.71 -39.00 -23.43
CA ALA A 235 3.39 -38.86 -22.82
C ALA A 235 2.61 -40.19 -22.81
N ALA A 236 2.70 -40.99 -23.87
CA ALA A 236 2.06 -42.31 -23.95
C ALA A 236 2.71 -43.34 -22.99
N ALA A 237 4.04 -43.32 -22.86
CA ALA A 237 4.77 -44.19 -21.92
C ALA A 237 4.43 -43.89 -20.45
N SER A 238 4.14 -42.62 -20.12
CA SER A 238 3.69 -42.22 -18.76
C SER A 238 2.26 -42.68 -18.41
N ASN A 239 1.43 -42.96 -19.42
CA ASN A 239 0.03 -43.41 -19.23
C ASN A 239 -0.11 -44.95 -19.15
N GLY A 240 0.96 -45.72 -19.39
CA GLY A 240 0.94 -47.20 -19.39
C GLY A 240 1.28 -47.87 -18.06
N ALA A 241 1.71 -47.12 -17.05
CA ALA A 241 2.01 -47.61 -15.72
C ALA A 241 1.34 -46.70 -14.69
N THR A 242 0.15 -47.10 -14.21
CA THR A 242 -0.34 -46.90 -12.83
C THR A 242 -1.83 -47.28 -12.72
N ASN A 243 -2.08 -48.58 -12.51
CA ASN A 243 -3.15 -48.97 -11.61
C ASN A 243 -2.69 -48.58 -10.20
N GLY A 244 -3.32 -47.55 -9.63
CA GLY A 244 -3.17 -47.19 -8.21
C GLY A 244 -1.96 -46.33 -7.86
N VAL A 245 -1.79 -45.16 -8.49
CA VAL A 245 -1.13 -44.03 -7.83
C VAL A 245 -2.11 -42.88 -7.78
N LYS A 246 -2.32 -42.36 -6.56
CA LYS A 246 -3.15 -41.18 -6.29
C LYS A 246 -2.71 -40.07 -7.23
N LYS A 247 -3.69 -39.50 -7.94
CA LYS A 247 -3.61 -38.20 -8.61
C LYS A 247 -2.74 -37.28 -7.76
N ASP A 248 -1.56 -36.89 -8.24
CA ASP A 248 -0.73 -35.93 -7.54
C ASP A 248 -1.61 -34.69 -7.33
N LYS A 249 -1.86 -34.36 -6.06
CA LYS A 249 -2.64 -33.19 -5.69
C LYS A 249 -1.90 -32.01 -6.28
N GLN A 250 -2.48 -31.40 -7.31
CA GLN A 250 -2.07 -30.09 -7.78
C GLN A 250 -2.11 -29.18 -6.55
N THR A 251 -0.93 -28.85 -6.00
CA THR A 251 -0.81 -28.09 -4.75
C THR A 251 -1.60 -26.81 -4.91
N SER A 252 -2.65 -26.66 -4.11
CA SER A 252 -3.52 -25.50 -4.18
C SER A 252 -2.69 -24.24 -3.94
N ILE A 253 -3.11 -23.13 -4.55
CA ILE A 253 -2.49 -21.83 -4.31
C ILE A 253 -2.42 -21.46 -2.82
N LEU A 254 -3.43 -21.86 -2.04
CA LEU A 254 -3.46 -21.70 -0.59
C LEU A 254 -2.33 -22.47 0.08
N GLU A 255 -2.10 -23.74 -0.31
CA GLU A 255 -1.00 -24.55 0.21
C GLU A 255 0.37 -23.93 -0.15
N LYS A 256 0.50 -23.34 -1.35
CA LYS A 256 1.74 -22.63 -1.76
C LYS A 256 1.98 -21.38 -0.92
N ILE A 257 0.96 -20.53 -0.75
CA ILE A 257 1.05 -19.32 0.08
C ILE A 257 1.39 -19.70 1.52
N TYR A 258 0.71 -20.72 2.05
CA TYR A 258 0.91 -21.21 3.41
C TYR A 258 2.33 -21.73 3.64
N ALA A 259 2.84 -22.58 2.75
CA ALA A 259 4.19 -23.14 2.85
C ALA A 259 5.27 -22.05 2.79
N HIS A 260 5.14 -21.12 1.84
CA HIS A 260 6.06 -19.99 1.73
C HIS A 260 6.01 -19.09 2.97
N ARG A 261 4.81 -18.75 3.45
CA ARG A 261 4.68 -17.89 4.63
C ARG A 261 5.24 -18.54 5.88
N ARG A 262 5.08 -19.86 6.05
CA ARG A 262 5.72 -20.63 7.12
C ARG A 262 7.24 -20.53 7.09
N ALA A 263 7.86 -20.70 5.92
CA ALA A 263 9.30 -20.55 5.77
C ALA A 263 9.75 -19.11 6.09
N ALA A 264 9.03 -18.11 5.58
CA ALA A 264 9.35 -16.71 5.80
C ALA A 264 9.23 -16.32 7.29
N VAL A 265 8.16 -16.75 7.99
CA VAL A 265 8.00 -16.52 9.43
C VAL A 265 9.09 -17.22 10.25
N ALA A 266 9.54 -18.40 9.83
CA ALA A 266 10.64 -19.10 10.52
C ALA A 266 11.96 -18.32 10.45
N GLU A 267 12.28 -17.69 9.32
CA GLU A 267 13.44 -16.79 9.22
C GLU A 267 13.21 -15.48 9.96
N GLN A 268 12.00 -14.93 9.89
CA GLN A 268 11.62 -13.70 10.57
C GLN A 268 11.82 -13.80 12.10
N LYS A 269 11.44 -14.94 12.69
CA LYS A 269 11.62 -15.25 14.13
C LYS A 269 13.09 -15.28 14.59
N LYS A 270 14.06 -15.24 13.67
CA LYS A 270 15.50 -15.18 13.98
C LYS A 270 16.06 -13.75 13.97
N ILE A 271 15.34 -12.79 13.37
CA ILE A 271 15.79 -11.41 13.23
C ILE A 271 15.73 -10.71 14.61
N PRO A 272 16.83 -10.11 15.11
CA PRO A 272 16.79 -9.31 16.34
C PRO A 272 15.70 -8.22 16.25
N SER A 273 14.99 -7.95 17.35
CA SER A 273 13.76 -7.14 17.44
C SER A 273 12.47 -7.81 16.96
N GLN A 274 12.59 -8.98 16.32
CA GLN A 274 11.46 -9.77 15.81
C GLN A 274 11.49 -11.21 16.31
N ARG A 275 12.32 -11.54 17.32
CA ARG A 275 12.28 -12.86 17.96
C ARG A 275 11.04 -12.93 18.87
N PRO A 276 10.49 -14.14 19.13
CA PRO A 276 9.37 -14.29 20.05
C PRO A 276 9.59 -13.60 21.41
N ASP A 277 10.77 -13.77 22.02
CA ASP A 277 11.10 -13.14 23.31
C ASP A 277 11.22 -11.61 23.21
N ASP A 278 11.69 -11.07 22.08
CA ASP A 278 11.76 -9.62 21.86
C ASP A 278 10.33 -9.03 21.76
N LEU A 279 9.44 -9.71 21.05
CA LEU A 279 8.03 -9.30 20.95
C LEU A 279 7.31 -9.43 22.29
N GLN A 280 7.56 -10.51 23.03
CA GLN A 280 6.97 -10.69 24.36
C GLN A 280 7.45 -9.59 25.31
N ALA A 281 8.76 -9.32 25.35
CA ALA A 281 9.31 -8.21 26.14
C ALA A 281 8.70 -6.86 25.75
N ALA A 282 8.52 -6.59 24.44
CA ALA A 282 7.86 -5.37 23.97
C ALA A 282 6.39 -5.29 24.42
N TYR A 283 5.66 -6.41 24.44
CA TYR A 283 4.28 -6.46 24.90
C TYR A 283 4.18 -6.25 26.41
N ASP A 284 5.05 -6.90 27.20
CA ASP A 284 5.11 -6.76 28.66
C ASP A 284 5.48 -5.33 29.09
N LEU A 285 6.23 -4.60 28.25
CA LEU A 285 6.51 -3.17 28.40
C LEU A 285 5.33 -2.26 28.02
N ASN A 286 4.16 -2.83 27.68
CA ASN A 286 2.95 -2.12 27.27
C ASN A 286 3.13 -1.25 26.01
N LEU A 287 3.96 -1.69 25.07
CA LEU A 287 4.21 -0.94 23.82
C LEU A 287 3.08 -1.06 22.78
N ALA A 288 2.12 -1.96 22.98
CA ALA A 288 0.99 -2.14 22.06
C ALA A 288 0.03 -0.92 22.10
N PRO A 289 -0.33 -0.31 20.95
CA PRO A 289 -1.23 0.85 20.92
C PRO A 289 -2.63 0.53 21.47
N PRO A 290 -3.40 1.51 21.99
CA PRO A 290 -4.75 1.27 22.50
C PRO A 290 -5.68 0.59 21.50
N GLN A 291 -6.31 -0.49 21.96
CA GLN A 291 -7.20 -1.36 21.20
C GLN A 291 -8.66 -0.91 21.29
N ILE A 292 -9.48 -1.28 20.30
CA ILE A 292 -10.94 -1.25 20.39
C ILE A 292 -11.55 -2.65 20.25
N ASP A 293 -12.70 -2.86 20.89
CA ASP A 293 -13.49 -4.08 20.80
C ASP A 293 -14.09 -4.24 19.38
N PHE A 294 -13.62 -5.25 18.64
CA PHE A 294 -13.98 -5.48 17.25
C PHE A 294 -15.47 -5.85 17.05
N PRO A 295 -16.04 -6.84 17.76
CA PRO A 295 -17.48 -7.14 17.69
C PRO A 295 -18.36 -5.93 18.05
N LYS A 296 -18.01 -5.18 19.10
CA LYS A 296 -18.73 -3.98 19.50
C LYS A 296 -18.66 -2.91 18.41
N ARG A 297 -17.49 -2.73 17.79
CA ARG A 297 -17.29 -1.79 16.67
C ARG A 297 -18.20 -2.11 15.50
N LEU A 298 -18.31 -3.38 15.10
CA LEU A 298 -19.21 -3.79 14.02
C LEU A 298 -20.68 -3.48 14.33
N ARG A 299 -21.12 -3.65 15.59
CA ARG A 299 -22.50 -3.30 16.00
C ARG A 299 -22.78 -1.79 16.08
N GLN A 300 -21.74 -0.97 16.12
CA GLN A 300 -21.82 0.50 16.20
C GLN A 300 -21.75 1.17 14.82
N SER A 301 -21.91 0.41 13.73
CA SER A 301 -21.91 0.94 12.37
C SER A 301 -22.95 2.05 12.19
N PRO A 302 -22.64 3.11 11.43
CA PRO A 302 -23.63 4.11 11.03
C PRO A 302 -24.66 3.54 10.04
N PHE A 303 -24.36 2.41 9.40
CA PHE A 303 -25.19 1.75 8.41
C PHE A 303 -25.86 0.49 8.98
N ARG A 304 -26.96 0.04 8.34
CA ARG A 304 -27.63 -1.22 8.73
C ARG A 304 -26.73 -2.45 8.55
N LEU A 305 -25.80 -2.38 7.60
CA LEU A 305 -24.81 -3.39 7.32
C LEU A 305 -23.41 -2.79 7.49
N SER A 306 -22.58 -3.43 8.31
CA SER A 306 -21.26 -2.90 8.63
C SER A 306 -20.25 -3.15 7.51
N LEU A 307 -19.41 -2.17 7.21
CA LEU A 307 -18.38 -2.29 6.19
C LEU A 307 -17.00 -2.58 6.80
N MET A 308 -16.38 -3.64 6.32
CA MET A 308 -14.96 -3.94 6.49
C MET A 308 -14.23 -3.62 5.19
N ALA A 309 -13.60 -2.46 5.12
CA ALA A 309 -12.94 -1.96 3.91
C ALA A 309 -11.50 -2.49 3.82
N GLU A 310 -11.18 -3.22 2.76
CA GLU A 310 -9.89 -3.88 2.56
C GLU A 310 -8.92 -3.03 1.74
N ILE A 311 -7.68 -2.93 2.21
CA ILE A 311 -6.55 -2.33 1.51
C ILE A 311 -5.69 -3.48 0.96
N LYS A 312 -5.53 -3.54 -0.36
CA LYS A 312 -4.87 -4.66 -1.05
C LYS A 312 -4.20 -4.24 -2.36
N ARG A 313 -2.87 -4.30 -2.43
CA ARG A 313 -2.12 -3.90 -3.63
C ARG A 313 -2.17 -4.94 -4.75
N ALA A 314 -2.28 -6.22 -4.42
CA ALA A 314 -2.35 -7.32 -5.38
C ALA A 314 -3.20 -8.48 -4.87
N SER A 315 -3.55 -9.43 -5.73
CA SER A 315 -4.14 -10.70 -5.30
C SER A 315 -3.75 -11.85 -6.24
N PRO A 316 -3.74 -13.10 -5.76
CA PRO A 316 -3.41 -14.25 -6.61
C PRO A 316 -4.30 -14.39 -7.86
N SER A 317 -5.57 -13.99 -7.77
CA SER A 317 -6.53 -14.10 -8.88
C SER A 317 -6.51 -12.96 -9.88
N LYS A 318 -6.00 -11.78 -9.50
CA LYS A 318 -6.05 -10.55 -10.32
C LYS A 318 -4.69 -9.94 -10.63
N GLY A 319 -3.61 -10.45 -10.04
CA GLY A 319 -2.30 -9.83 -10.08
C GLY A 319 -2.28 -8.48 -9.35
N VAL A 320 -1.47 -7.55 -9.83
CA VAL A 320 -1.35 -6.19 -9.30
C VAL A 320 -2.63 -5.39 -9.55
N ILE A 321 -3.18 -4.81 -8.48
CA ILE A 321 -4.34 -3.91 -8.50
C ILE A 321 -3.86 -2.46 -8.47
N SER A 322 -3.03 -2.10 -7.48
CA SER A 322 -2.44 -0.77 -7.34
C SER A 322 -1.21 -0.81 -6.43
N LEU A 323 -0.02 -0.88 -7.03
CA LEU A 323 1.26 -0.87 -6.27
C LEU A 323 1.54 0.48 -5.64
N SER A 324 1.08 1.58 -6.25
CA SER A 324 1.27 2.94 -5.73
C SER A 324 0.29 3.31 -4.60
N ALA A 325 -0.62 2.42 -4.22
CA ALA A 325 -1.59 2.68 -3.17
C ALA A 325 -0.92 2.98 -1.82
N CYS A 326 -1.21 4.17 -1.29
CA CYS A 326 -0.80 4.60 0.05
C CYS A 326 -1.83 4.10 1.08
N ALA A 327 -1.50 3.00 1.77
CA ALA A 327 -2.36 2.38 2.77
C ALA A 327 -2.90 3.34 3.85
N PRO A 328 -2.08 4.18 4.52
CA PRO A 328 -2.58 5.09 5.55
C PRO A 328 -3.53 6.17 5.01
N ALA A 329 -3.33 6.65 3.78
CA ALA A 329 -4.23 7.61 3.14
C ALA A 329 -5.58 6.96 2.81
N GLN A 330 -5.55 5.76 2.23
CA GLN A 330 -6.76 5.01 1.89
C GLN A 330 -7.57 4.63 3.14
N ALA A 331 -6.91 4.23 4.24
CA ALA A 331 -7.56 3.95 5.51
C ALA A 331 -8.37 5.15 6.03
N ARG A 332 -7.85 6.38 5.89
CA ARG A 332 -8.57 7.59 6.29
C ARG A 332 -9.78 7.86 5.41
N THR A 333 -9.65 7.66 4.10
CA THR A 333 -10.78 7.78 3.17
C THR A 333 -11.88 6.80 3.57
N TYR A 334 -11.55 5.53 3.81
CA TYR A 334 -12.50 4.51 4.24
C TYR A 334 -13.12 4.82 5.60
N ALA A 335 -12.32 5.29 6.58
CA ALA A 335 -12.83 5.67 7.89
C ALA A 335 -13.87 6.80 7.80
N LYS A 336 -13.54 7.89 7.07
CA LYS A 336 -14.46 9.02 6.86
C LYS A 336 -15.73 8.63 6.11
N ALA A 337 -15.65 7.63 5.24
CA ALA A 337 -16.80 7.08 4.53
C ALA A 337 -17.66 6.14 5.38
N GLY A 338 -17.29 5.89 6.65
CA GLY A 338 -18.10 5.12 7.60
C GLY A 338 -17.76 3.63 7.68
N ALA A 339 -16.59 3.20 7.18
CA ALA A 339 -16.12 1.84 7.42
C ALA A 339 -16.02 1.56 8.92
N SER A 340 -16.54 0.42 9.37
CA SER A 340 -16.44 -0.04 10.76
C SER A 340 -15.12 -0.76 11.02
N THR A 341 -14.48 -1.29 9.96
CA THR A 341 -13.19 -1.97 10.05
C THR A 341 -12.35 -1.66 8.82
N ILE A 342 -11.05 -1.46 9.02
CA ILE A 342 -10.05 -1.44 7.95
C ILE A 342 -9.31 -2.76 7.98
N SER A 343 -9.47 -3.54 6.92
CA SER A 343 -8.73 -4.78 6.71
C SER A 343 -7.45 -4.47 5.96
N VAL A 344 -6.30 -4.80 6.54
CA VAL A 344 -4.98 -4.56 5.95
C VAL A 344 -4.34 -5.88 5.60
N LEU A 345 -4.07 -6.11 4.31
CA LEU A 345 -3.28 -7.25 3.88
C LEU A 345 -1.82 -7.03 4.30
N THR A 346 -1.25 -7.98 5.03
CA THR A 346 0.16 -7.91 5.48
C THR A 346 1.04 -8.98 4.83
N GLU A 347 0.50 -9.79 3.93
CA GLU A 347 1.25 -10.82 3.21
C GLU A 347 2.05 -10.18 2.05
N PRO A 348 3.39 -10.33 2.03
CA PRO A 348 4.26 -9.57 1.14
C PRO A 348 4.33 -10.12 -0.29
N GLU A 349 4.18 -11.42 -0.52
CA GLU A 349 4.51 -12.01 -1.81
C GLU A 349 3.36 -11.97 -2.80
N TRP A 350 2.17 -12.43 -2.41
CA TRP A 350 0.99 -12.48 -3.29
C TRP A 350 0.10 -11.24 -3.18
N PHE A 351 0.05 -10.61 -2.00
CA PHE A 351 -0.81 -9.45 -1.75
C PHE A 351 -0.06 -8.12 -1.77
N LYS A 352 1.28 -8.15 -1.79
CA LYS A 352 2.18 -6.98 -1.76
C LYS A 352 1.87 -6.04 -0.58
N GLY A 353 1.53 -6.63 0.56
CA GLY A 353 1.29 -5.96 1.84
C GLY A 353 2.47 -6.11 2.81
N SER A 354 2.41 -5.45 3.95
CA SER A 354 3.45 -5.55 4.98
C SER A 354 2.91 -5.29 6.38
N ILE A 355 3.64 -5.71 7.40
CA ILE A 355 3.32 -5.34 8.79
C ILE A 355 3.45 -3.83 9.03
N ASP A 356 4.29 -3.15 8.25
CA ASP A 356 4.45 -1.69 8.36
C ASP A 356 3.27 -0.93 7.75
N ASP A 357 2.57 -1.51 6.76
CA ASP A 357 1.29 -0.97 6.30
C ASP A 357 0.25 -0.98 7.44
N LEU A 358 0.20 -2.05 8.23
CA LEU A 358 -0.68 -2.17 9.39
C LEU A 358 -0.36 -1.10 10.44
N LYS A 359 0.93 -0.91 10.77
CA LYS A 359 1.40 0.14 11.70
C LYS A 359 1.03 1.53 11.20
N ALA A 360 1.31 1.82 9.93
CA ALA A 360 1.03 3.13 9.33
C ALA A 360 -0.48 3.42 9.27
N VAL A 361 -1.29 2.41 8.92
CA VAL A 361 -2.76 2.50 8.95
C VAL A 361 -3.23 2.77 10.37
N ARG A 362 -2.78 2.01 11.37
CA ARG A 362 -3.18 2.26 12.75
C ARG A 362 -2.77 3.66 13.20
N GLN A 363 -1.57 4.11 12.87
CA GLN A 363 -1.07 5.44 13.21
C GLN A 363 -1.88 6.56 12.53
N SER A 364 -2.28 6.41 11.27
CA SER A 364 -3.03 7.43 10.54
C SER A 364 -4.44 7.66 11.10
N LEU A 365 -5.00 6.64 11.76
CA LEU A 365 -6.29 6.63 12.45
C LEU A 365 -6.21 7.09 13.92
N SER A 366 -5.02 7.39 14.44
CA SER A 366 -4.85 7.84 15.83
C SER A 366 -5.55 9.17 16.11
N GLY A 367 -6.19 9.26 17.28
CA GLY A 367 -6.95 10.43 17.70
C GLY A 367 -8.31 10.59 17.02
N MET A 368 -8.61 9.82 15.97
CA MET A 368 -9.88 9.91 15.24
C MET A 368 -11.04 9.45 16.14
N PRO A 369 -12.03 10.33 16.44
CA PRO A 369 -13.24 9.92 17.14
C PRO A 369 -13.94 8.82 16.35
N ASN A 370 -14.38 7.77 17.05
CA ASN A 370 -15.07 6.64 16.44
C ASN A 370 -14.26 5.92 15.32
N ARG A 371 -12.92 5.86 15.43
CA ARG A 371 -12.05 5.17 14.45
C ARG A 371 -12.49 3.72 14.14
N PRO A 372 -12.36 3.22 12.91
CA PRO A 372 -12.58 1.80 12.61
C PRO A 372 -11.62 0.88 13.37
N ALA A 373 -12.05 -0.38 13.56
CA ALA A 373 -11.17 -1.46 14.00
C ALA A 373 -10.16 -1.78 12.90
N VAL A 374 -8.95 -2.19 13.26
CA VAL A 374 -7.91 -2.59 12.30
C VAL A 374 -7.78 -4.12 12.33
N LEU A 375 -8.10 -4.75 11.21
CA LEU A 375 -7.95 -6.19 11.00
C LEU A 375 -6.64 -6.48 10.27
N ARG A 376 -5.75 -7.28 10.88
CA ARG A 376 -4.64 -7.90 10.16
C ARG A 376 -5.19 -9.07 9.34
N LYS A 377 -5.16 -8.92 8.02
CA LYS A 377 -5.58 -9.97 7.09
C LYS A 377 -4.34 -10.67 6.53
N GLU A 378 -4.12 -11.89 6.99
CA GLU A 378 -2.96 -12.73 6.63
C GLU A 378 -3.30 -14.21 6.85
N PHE A 379 -2.36 -15.10 6.51
CA PHE A 379 -2.39 -16.52 6.79
C PHE A 379 -1.69 -16.80 8.13
N ILE A 380 -2.45 -16.73 9.23
CA ILE A 380 -1.92 -16.89 10.59
C ILE A 380 -1.91 -18.36 11.03
N PHE A 381 -0.76 -18.84 11.48
CA PHE A 381 -0.55 -20.22 11.95
C PHE A 381 0.35 -20.35 13.19
N ASP A 382 0.91 -19.24 13.66
CA ASP A 382 1.80 -19.19 14.83
C ASP A 382 1.37 -18.00 15.74
N GLU A 383 1.42 -18.20 17.05
CA GLU A 383 1.12 -17.17 18.06
C GLU A 383 2.00 -15.93 17.88
N TYR A 384 3.22 -16.14 17.37
CA TYR A 384 4.13 -15.09 16.95
C TYR A 384 3.46 -14.04 16.05
N GLN A 385 2.71 -14.47 15.02
CA GLN A 385 2.05 -13.54 14.10
C GLN A 385 0.93 -12.76 14.79
N ILE A 386 0.26 -13.34 15.78
CA ILE A 386 -0.80 -12.67 16.54
C ILE A 386 -0.19 -11.62 17.47
N LEU A 387 0.91 -11.96 18.17
CA LEU A 387 1.61 -11.01 19.04
C LEU A 387 2.20 -9.84 18.25
N GLU A 388 2.82 -10.14 17.09
CA GLU A 388 3.31 -9.13 16.15
C GLU A 388 2.16 -8.22 15.68
N ALA A 389 0.98 -8.79 15.37
CA ALA A 389 -0.19 -8.02 14.96
C ALA A 389 -0.63 -7.05 16.05
N ARG A 390 -0.69 -7.53 17.30
CA ARG A 390 -1.09 -6.74 18.46
C ARG A 390 -0.15 -5.55 18.68
N LEU A 391 1.16 -5.79 18.63
CA LEU A 391 2.18 -4.75 18.76
C LEU A 391 2.14 -3.75 17.59
N ALA A 392 1.84 -4.22 16.37
CA ALA A 392 1.63 -3.36 15.21
C ALA A 392 0.32 -2.56 15.26
N GLY A 393 -0.55 -2.83 16.24
CA GLY A 393 -1.76 -2.08 16.51
C GLY A 393 -3.03 -2.64 15.86
N ALA A 394 -3.05 -3.93 15.50
CA ALA A 394 -4.28 -4.63 15.16
C ALA A 394 -5.25 -4.64 16.35
N ASP A 395 -6.53 -4.53 16.03
CA ASP A 395 -7.64 -4.75 16.96
C ASP A 395 -8.22 -6.17 16.83
N THR A 396 -7.99 -6.83 15.70
CA THR A 396 -8.40 -8.22 15.41
C THR A 396 -7.50 -8.84 14.33
N VAL A 397 -7.57 -10.16 14.19
CA VAL A 397 -6.80 -10.98 13.25
C VAL A 397 -7.72 -11.97 12.52
N LEU A 398 -7.32 -12.40 11.32
CA LEU A 398 -8.01 -13.44 10.56
C LEU A 398 -7.52 -14.84 10.97
N LEU A 399 -8.43 -15.76 11.28
CA LEU A 399 -8.12 -17.20 11.43
C LEU A 399 -8.92 -18.01 10.41
N ILE A 400 -8.25 -18.82 9.59
CA ILE A 400 -8.88 -19.54 8.48
C ILE A 400 -9.04 -21.02 8.86
N VAL A 401 -10.28 -21.49 9.00
CA VAL A 401 -10.55 -22.87 9.43
C VAL A 401 -10.00 -23.89 8.45
N LYS A 402 -10.14 -23.64 7.13
CA LYS A 402 -9.63 -24.51 6.07
C LYS A 402 -8.13 -24.81 6.17
N MET A 403 -7.36 -23.87 6.71
CA MET A 403 -5.90 -23.91 6.73
C MET A 403 -5.34 -24.54 8.02
N LEU A 404 -6.12 -24.52 9.11
CA LEU A 404 -5.62 -24.81 10.44
C LEU A 404 -6.18 -26.14 10.95
N GLU A 405 -5.30 -26.97 11.49
CA GLU A 405 -5.73 -28.12 12.29
C GLU A 405 -6.51 -27.63 13.52
N GLN A 406 -7.54 -28.37 13.93
CA GLN A 406 -8.47 -27.94 14.97
C GLN A 406 -7.77 -27.57 16.30
N ALA A 407 -6.74 -28.33 16.69
CA ALA A 407 -5.96 -28.03 17.89
C ALA A 407 -5.16 -26.71 17.77
N VAL A 408 -4.62 -26.44 16.58
CA VAL A 408 -3.89 -25.20 16.29
C VAL A 408 -4.86 -24.01 16.24
N LEU A 409 -6.01 -24.18 15.59
CA LEU A 409 -7.08 -23.17 15.54
C LEU A 409 -7.54 -22.77 16.94
N GLN A 410 -7.83 -23.75 17.81
CA GLN A 410 -8.24 -23.50 19.20
C GLN A 410 -7.17 -22.71 19.95
N ARG A 411 -5.91 -23.15 19.88
CA ARG A 411 -4.79 -22.48 20.54
C ARG A 411 -4.64 -21.02 20.07
N LEU A 412 -4.66 -20.77 18.75
CA LEU A 412 -4.53 -19.42 18.20
C LEU A 412 -5.72 -18.52 18.55
N PHE A 413 -6.93 -19.08 18.56
CA PHE A 413 -8.14 -18.38 18.99
C PHE A 413 -8.06 -17.95 20.46
N ASP A 414 -7.69 -18.87 21.35
CA ASP A 414 -7.54 -18.59 22.77
C ASP A 414 -6.41 -17.58 23.03
N TYR A 415 -5.28 -17.71 22.33
CA TYR A 415 -4.18 -16.78 22.43
C TYR A 415 -4.57 -15.37 21.97
N SER A 416 -5.26 -15.25 20.83
CA SER A 416 -5.77 -13.95 20.36
C SER A 416 -6.69 -13.29 21.39
N ARG A 417 -7.61 -14.05 21.98
CA ARG A 417 -8.51 -13.54 23.02
C ARG A 417 -7.79 -13.18 24.31
N SER A 418 -6.72 -13.90 24.67
CA SER A 418 -5.86 -13.55 25.81
C SER A 418 -5.19 -12.18 25.64
N LEU A 419 -4.94 -11.76 24.40
CA LEU A 419 -4.44 -10.43 24.05
C LEU A 419 -5.54 -9.38 23.84
N GLY A 420 -6.81 -9.74 24.12
CA GLY A 420 -7.99 -8.88 23.95
C GLY A 420 -8.54 -8.81 22.52
N MET A 421 -8.00 -9.58 21.57
CA MET A 421 -8.41 -9.56 20.15
C MET A 421 -9.40 -10.70 19.86
N GLU A 422 -10.68 -10.39 19.66
CA GLU A 422 -11.64 -11.36 19.11
C GLU A 422 -11.35 -11.59 17.62
N PRO A 423 -11.01 -12.82 17.18
CA PRO A 423 -10.68 -13.09 15.78
C PRO A 423 -11.88 -13.02 14.84
N LEU A 424 -11.64 -12.65 13.59
CA LEU A 424 -12.54 -13.00 12.47
C LEU A 424 -12.23 -14.43 12.04
N VAL A 425 -13.12 -15.37 12.33
CA VAL A 425 -12.95 -16.78 11.95
C VAL A 425 -13.57 -17.02 10.57
N GLU A 426 -12.72 -17.32 9.58
CA GLU A 426 -13.11 -17.51 8.18
C GLU A 426 -13.47 -18.97 7.88
N VAL A 427 -14.64 -19.16 7.26
CA VAL A 427 -15.22 -20.45 6.87
C VAL A 427 -15.71 -20.41 5.43
N GLN A 428 -15.84 -21.58 4.80
CA GLN A 428 -16.33 -21.70 3.43
C GLN A 428 -17.50 -22.68 3.26
N ASN A 429 -17.72 -23.58 4.21
CA ASN A 429 -18.74 -24.64 4.13
C ASN A 429 -19.35 -24.97 5.51
N ALA A 430 -20.31 -25.89 5.52
CA ALA A 430 -21.06 -26.29 6.70
C ALA A 430 -20.16 -26.86 7.81
N ASP A 431 -19.24 -27.76 7.47
CA ASP A 431 -18.34 -28.40 8.44
C ASP A 431 -17.43 -27.36 9.13
N GLU A 432 -16.87 -26.44 8.34
CA GLU A 432 -16.05 -25.35 8.86
C GLU A 432 -16.87 -24.38 9.74
N THR A 433 -18.14 -24.14 9.36
CA THR A 433 -19.06 -23.31 10.15
C THR A 433 -19.36 -23.96 11.50
N GLU A 434 -19.60 -25.28 11.53
CA GLU A 434 -19.82 -26.01 12.78
C GLU A 434 -18.59 -25.91 13.70
N VAL A 435 -17.38 -26.00 13.14
CA VAL A 435 -16.13 -25.80 13.89
C VAL A 435 -16.05 -24.40 14.48
N ALA A 436 -16.32 -23.35 13.70
CA ALA A 436 -16.29 -21.96 14.15
C ALA A 436 -17.35 -21.66 15.24
N VAL A 437 -18.53 -22.27 15.13
CA VAL A 437 -19.59 -22.14 16.15
C VAL A 437 -19.20 -22.86 17.44
N LYS A 438 -18.66 -24.08 17.36
CA LYS A 438 -18.14 -24.83 18.54
C LYS A 438 -16.97 -24.13 19.21
N LEU A 439 -16.15 -23.43 18.44
CA LEU A 439 -15.05 -22.60 18.95
C LEU A 439 -15.55 -21.41 19.79
N GLY A 440 -16.81 -21.00 19.61
CA GLY A 440 -17.41 -19.86 20.30
C GLY A 440 -17.03 -18.51 19.68
N ALA A 441 -16.74 -18.48 18.37
CA ALA A 441 -16.41 -17.25 17.66
C ALA A 441 -17.58 -16.26 17.67
N GLN A 442 -17.31 -15.01 18.04
CA GLN A 442 -18.32 -13.94 18.02
C GLN A 442 -18.45 -13.30 16.64
N VAL A 443 -17.46 -13.46 15.76
CA VAL A 443 -17.48 -12.96 14.39
C VAL A 443 -17.01 -14.07 13.43
N ILE A 444 -17.91 -14.51 12.56
CA ILE A 444 -17.65 -15.55 11.55
C ILE A 444 -17.74 -14.92 10.17
N GLY A 445 -16.70 -15.10 9.36
CA GLY A 445 -16.65 -14.63 7.98
C GLY A 445 -16.82 -15.76 6.98
N VAL A 446 -17.85 -15.69 6.13
CA VAL A 446 -18.03 -16.64 5.03
C VAL A 446 -17.28 -16.15 3.81
N ASN A 447 -16.27 -16.90 3.37
CA ASN A 447 -15.58 -16.59 2.13
C ASN A 447 -16.35 -17.14 0.94
N ASN A 448 -17.04 -16.25 0.21
CA ASN A 448 -17.78 -16.61 -1.00
C ASN A 448 -16.83 -16.99 -2.15
N ARG A 449 -15.52 -16.72 -2.03
CA ARG A 449 -14.51 -17.17 -2.97
C ARG A 449 -13.89 -18.47 -2.47
N ASN A 450 -13.91 -19.49 -3.33
CA ASN A 450 -13.27 -20.75 -3.03
C ASN A 450 -11.73 -20.61 -3.04
N LEU A 451 -11.10 -20.92 -1.92
CA LEU A 451 -9.65 -20.73 -1.75
C LEU A 451 -8.78 -21.74 -2.52
N VAL A 452 -9.39 -22.78 -3.10
CA VAL A 452 -8.71 -23.79 -3.92
C VAL A 452 -8.69 -23.40 -5.40
N ASN A 453 -9.85 -22.97 -5.94
CA ASN A 453 -10.01 -22.69 -7.38
C ASN A 453 -10.40 -21.22 -7.72
N PHE A 454 -10.61 -20.38 -6.70
CA PHE A 454 -11.00 -18.96 -6.79
C PHE A 454 -12.35 -18.63 -7.43
N GLU A 455 -13.20 -19.61 -7.68
CA GLU A 455 -14.59 -19.37 -8.10
C GLU A 455 -15.38 -18.66 -6.99
N VAL A 456 -16.27 -17.76 -7.37
CA VAL A 456 -17.09 -16.98 -6.44
C VAL A 456 -18.52 -17.48 -6.50
N ASP A 457 -19.05 -17.92 -5.36
CA ASP A 457 -20.45 -18.29 -5.18
C ASP A 457 -21.07 -17.45 -4.06
N MET A 458 -21.87 -16.45 -4.46
CA MET A 458 -22.52 -15.49 -3.58
C MET A 458 -23.67 -16.11 -2.75
N GLU A 459 -24.14 -17.31 -3.09
CA GLU A 459 -25.16 -18.03 -2.31
C GLU A 459 -24.57 -18.76 -1.10
N THR A 460 -23.23 -18.87 -1.01
CA THR A 460 -22.56 -19.58 0.08
C THR A 460 -22.94 -19.00 1.45
N THR A 461 -22.94 -17.68 1.59
CA THR A 461 -23.33 -17.02 2.84
C THR A 461 -24.79 -17.33 3.22
N ASN A 462 -25.71 -17.27 2.25
CA ASN A 462 -27.13 -17.54 2.49
C ASN A 462 -27.39 -18.99 2.93
N ARG A 463 -26.62 -19.95 2.40
CA ARG A 463 -26.76 -21.37 2.78
C ARG A 463 -26.30 -21.65 4.21
N LEU A 464 -25.33 -20.88 4.72
CA LEU A 464 -24.70 -21.12 6.02
C LEU A 464 -25.35 -20.33 7.17
N ILE A 465 -26.18 -19.34 6.88
CA ILE A 465 -26.71 -18.40 7.89
C ILE A 465 -27.47 -19.09 9.02
N ASN A 466 -28.24 -20.13 8.72
CA ASN A 466 -29.06 -20.84 9.72
C ASN A 466 -28.22 -21.71 10.67
N MET A 467 -26.94 -21.92 10.38
CA MET A 467 -26.01 -22.63 11.26
C MET A 467 -25.38 -21.72 12.31
N VAL A 468 -25.42 -20.40 12.09
CA VAL A 468 -24.74 -19.41 12.92
C VAL A 468 -25.70 -18.86 13.99
N PRO A 469 -25.31 -18.84 15.28
CA PRO A 469 -26.14 -18.26 16.33
C PRO A 469 -26.45 -16.77 16.08
N LYS A 470 -27.63 -16.31 16.51
CA LYS A 470 -28.11 -14.93 16.22
C LYS A 470 -27.25 -13.84 16.87
N GLU A 471 -26.58 -14.16 17.97
CA GLU A 471 -25.67 -13.29 18.71
C GLU A 471 -24.29 -13.14 18.05
N THR A 472 -23.91 -14.12 17.21
CA THR A 472 -22.68 -14.13 16.42
C THR A 472 -22.86 -13.26 15.19
N ILE A 473 -21.89 -12.39 14.92
CA ILE A 473 -21.90 -11.52 13.75
C ILE A 473 -21.44 -12.35 12.55
N LEU A 474 -22.35 -12.63 11.62
CA LEU A 474 -22.00 -13.24 10.34
C LEU A 474 -21.56 -12.17 9.35
N CYS A 475 -20.43 -12.40 8.68
CA CYS A 475 -19.86 -11.50 7.70
C CYS A 475 -19.78 -12.17 6.33
N ALA A 476 -20.18 -11.49 5.25
CA ALA A 476 -19.96 -11.98 3.89
C ALA A 476 -18.63 -11.43 3.35
N LEU A 477 -17.74 -12.32 2.91
CA LEU A 477 -16.41 -11.97 2.41
C LEU A 477 -16.29 -12.31 0.92
N SER A 478 -15.56 -11.47 0.17
CA SER A 478 -15.28 -11.64 -1.25
C SER A 478 -16.50 -11.52 -2.18
N GLY A 479 -16.23 -11.17 -3.44
CA GLY A 479 -17.24 -11.22 -4.53
C GLY A 479 -18.16 -10.00 -4.65
N ILE A 480 -18.13 -9.07 -3.70
CA ILE A 480 -18.97 -7.88 -3.70
C ILE A 480 -18.39 -6.82 -4.64
N ALA A 481 -19.11 -6.53 -5.73
CA ALA A 481 -18.76 -5.54 -6.73
C ALA A 481 -19.60 -4.26 -6.64
N GLY A 482 -20.83 -4.34 -6.10
CA GLY A 482 -21.69 -3.17 -5.94
C GLY A 482 -22.94 -3.40 -5.09
N PRO A 483 -23.85 -2.40 -5.03
CA PRO A 483 -25.03 -2.41 -4.16
C PRO A 483 -25.94 -3.64 -4.33
N LYS A 484 -26.11 -4.11 -5.58
CA LYS A 484 -26.96 -5.27 -5.89
C LYS A 484 -26.49 -6.57 -5.22
N ASP A 485 -25.18 -6.70 -5.00
CA ASP A 485 -24.61 -7.89 -4.37
C ASP A 485 -24.87 -7.92 -2.86
N VAL A 486 -25.25 -6.77 -2.28
CA VAL A 486 -25.39 -6.56 -0.85
C VAL A 486 -26.86 -6.65 -0.39
N GLU A 487 -27.81 -6.34 -1.27
CA GLU A 487 -29.25 -6.41 -0.98
C GLU A 487 -29.70 -7.76 -0.34
N PRO A 488 -29.27 -8.95 -0.84
CA PRO A 488 -29.64 -10.23 -0.23
C PRO A 488 -29.07 -10.41 1.18
N TYR A 489 -27.89 -9.86 1.45
CA TYR A 489 -27.22 -9.94 2.75
C TYR A 489 -27.93 -9.09 3.81
N VAL A 490 -28.44 -7.92 3.42
CA VAL A 490 -29.25 -7.07 4.31
C VAL A 490 -30.56 -7.79 4.69
N GLN A 491 -31.20 -8.47 3.75
CA GLN A 491 -32.46 -9.18 4.00
C GLN A 491 -32.28 -10.43 4.85
N SER A 492 -31.17 -11.14 4.67
CA SER A 492 -30.87 -12.38 5.40
C SER A 492 -30.34 -12.14 6.82
N GLY A 493 -29.92 -10.91 7.15
CA GLY A 493 -29.44 -10.56 8.49
C GLY A 493 -27.93 -10.72 8.67
N VAL A 494 -27.17 -10.71 7.59
CA VAL A 494 -25.71 -10.60 7.62
C VAL A 494 -25.33 -9.29 8.32
N GLY A 495 -24.39 -9.34 9.26
CA GLY A 495 -24.00 -8.20 10.08
C GLY A 495 -22.93 -7.31 9.46
N ALA A 496 -22.06 -7.87 8.60
CA ALA A 496 -21.03 -7.09 7.92
C ALA A 496 -20.63 -7.66 6.54
N VAL A 497 -20.00 -6.81 5.74
CA VAL A 497 -19.41 -7.18 4.44
C VAL A 497 -17.95 -6.76 4.35
N LEU A 498 -17.11 -7.61 3.75
CA LEU A 498 -15.73 -7.27 3.43
C LEU A 498 -15.57 -6.96 1.95
N VAL A 499 -15.17 -5.73 1.66
CA VAL A 499 -15.05 -5.22 0.28
C VAL A 499 -13.64 -4.68 0.08
N GLY A 500 -12.98 -5.09 -1.02
CA GLY A 500 -11.62 -4.66 -1.34
C GLY A 500 -11.51 -4.12 -2.76
N GLU A 501 -11.56 -5.00 -3.75
CA GLU A 501 -11.29 -4.64 -5.15
C GLU A 501 -12.19 -3.51 -5.66
N ALA A 502 -13.50 -3.58 -5.39
CA ALA A 502 -14.45 -2.56 -5.84
C ALA A 502 -14.15 -1.17 -5.23
N LEU A 503 -13.77 -1.12 -3.95
CA LEU A 503 -13.40 0.13 -3.28
C LEU A 503 -12.13 0.73 -3.85
N MET A 504 -11.15 -0.10 -4.18
CA MET A 504 -9.87 0.36 -4.71
C MET A 504 -9.96 0.87 -6.15
N ARG A 505 -10.99 0.46 -6.90
CA ARG A 505 -11.26 0.93 -8.27
C ARG A 505 -12.22 2.12 -8.33
N ALA A 506 -12.92 2.44 -7.24
CA ALA A 506 -13.90 3.51 -7.21
C ALA A 506 -13.24 4.88 -7.43
N SER A 507 -13.75 5.66 -8.38
CA SER A 507 -13.30 7.04 -8.63
C SER A 507 -13.65 7.98 -7.46
N ASN A 508 -14.80 7.74 -6.81
CA ASN A 508 -15.19 8.37 -5.55
C ASN A 508 -15.59 7.29 -4.55
N THR A 509 -14.68 7.01 -3.61
CA THR A 509 -14.87 5.98 -2.59
C THR A 509 -16.04 6.28 -1.63
N ALA A 510 -16.26 7.54 -1.25
CA ALA A 510 -17.30 7.91 -0.30
C ALA A 510 -18.70 7.72 -0.88
N SER A 511 -18.89 8.17 -2.13
CA SER A 511 -20.15 7.95 -2.87
C SER A 511 -20.41 6.46 -3.09
N PHE A 512 -19.39 5.70 -3.49
CA PHE A 512 -19.52 4.26 -3.69
C PHE A 512 -19.94 3.53 -2.40
N ILE A 513 -19.34 3.87 -1.25
CA ILE A 513 -19.72 3.26 0.04
C ILE A 513 -21.17 3.60 0.42
N SER A 514 -21.60 4.85 0.20
CA SER A 514 -22.97 5.27 0.49
C SER A 514 -23.98 4.53 -0.39
N GLU A 515 -23.70 4.40 -1.69
CA GLU A 515 -24.52 3.62 -2.62
C GLU A 515 -24.57 2.14 -2.21
N LEU A 516 -23.43 1.58 -1.82
CA LEU A 516 -23.29 0.17 -1.43
C LEU A 516 -24.11 -0.19 -0.18
N LEU A 517 -24.19 0.71 0.80
CA LEU A 517 -24.72 0.39 2.14
C LEU A 517 -26.12 0.98 2.41
N ASP A 518 -26.46 2.12 1.83
CA ASP A 518 -27.75 2.80 2.03
C ASP A 518 -28.67 2.74 0.81
N GLY A 519 -28.22 2.17 -0.32
CA GLY A 519 -29.01 2.07 -1.57
C GLY A 519 -29.39 3.44 -2.16
N SER A 520 -28.85 4.51 -1.60
CA SER A 520 -29.11 5.88 -1.97
C SER A 520 -27.93 6.35 -2.81
N SER A 521 -28.18 6.86 -4.02
CA SER A 521 -27.22 7.74 -4.67
C SER A 521 -27.16 9.01 -3.84
N ALA A 522 -26.36 9.01 -2.78
CA ALA A 522 -26.02 10.22 -2.09
C ALA A 522 -25.25 11.07 -3.09
N GLN A 523 -25.98 11.91 -3.85
CA GLN A 523 -25.45 13.19 -4.25
C GLN A 523 -25.09 13.89 -2.94
N SER A 524 -23.87 13.68 -2.46
CA SER A 524 -23.19 14.71 -1.68
C SER A 524 -23.02 15.87 -2.65
N SER A 525 -24.10 16.61 -2.86
CA SER A 525 -24.02 17.98 -3.32
C SER A 525 -23.05 18.63 -2.34
N PRO A 526 -21.98 19.30 -2.79
CA PRO A 526 -21.26 20.18 -1.89
C PRO A 526 -22.32 21.08 -1.22
N PRO A 527 -22.20 21.39 0.09
CA PRO A 527 -23.12 22.32 0.72
C PRO A 527 -23.20 23.56 -0.17
N LYS A 528 -24.41 23.87 -0.66
CA LYS A 528 -24.65 25.07 -1.45
C LYS A 528 -24.19 26.28 -0.63
N ASP A 529 -23.31 27.07 -1.26
CA ASP A 529 -22.92 28.45 -0.95
C ASP A 529 -23.57 29.09 0.28
N ALA A 530 -22.93 28.87 1.43
CA ALA A 530 -22.84 29.85 2.49
C ALA A 530 -21.56 29.53 3.28
N SER A 531 -20.40 30.00 2.79
CA SER A 531 -19.13 29.86 3.52
C SER A 531 -19.33 30.46 4.93
N THR A 532 -19.36 29.62 5.96
CA THR A 532 -19.44 30.11 7.33
C THR A 532 -18.19 30.92 7.60
N PRO A 533 -18.29 32.17 8.09
CA PRO A 533 -17.10 32.98 8.36
C PRO A 533 -16.21 32.27 9.38
N PRO A 534 -14.87 32.38 9.26
CA PRO A 534 -13.98 31.75 10.20
C PRO A 534 -14.16 32.32 11.61
N LEU A 535 -13.79 31.53 12.60
CA LEU A 535 -13.73 31.96 14.00
C LEU A 535 -12.74 33.12 14.15
N VAL A 536 -12.99 34.00 15.11
CA VAL A 536 -12.12 35.14 15.37
C VAL A 536 -11.46 35.00 16.74
N LYS A 537 -10.12 35.01 16.76
CA LYS A 537 -9.31 35.06 17.97
C LYS A 537 -8.64 36.42 18.13
N ILE A 538 -8.83 37.04 19.30
CA ILE A 538 -8.14 38.28 19.71
C ILE A 538 -7.05 37.93 20.73
N CYS A 539 -5.79 38.01 20.32
CA CYS A 539 -4.63 37.57 21.08
C CYS A 539 -3.84 38.73 21.71
N GLY A 540 -3.24 38.47 22.87
CA GLY A 540 -2.51 39.50 23.63
C GLY A 540 -3.45 40.49 24.31
N THR A 541 -4.61 40.02 24.75
CA THR A 541 -5.60 40.81 25.48
C THR A 541 -5.06 41.22 26.84
N ARG A 542 -5.10 42.53 27.14
CA ARG A 542 -4.47 43.15 28.31
C ARG A 542 -5.43 43.81 29.30
N SER A 543 -6.73 43.82 29.02
CA SER A 543 -7.74 44.35 29.93
C SER A 543 -9.07 43.59 29.82
N ALA A 544 -9.83 43.60 30.91
CA ALA A 544 -11.21 43.09 30.93
C ALA A 544 -12.11 43.82 29.93
N GLU A 545 -11.92 45.14 29.77
CA GLU A 545 -12.68 45.95 28.81
C GLU A 545 -12.45 45.52 27.36
N ALA A 546 -11.20 45.29 26.97
CA ALA A 546 -10.87 44.80 25.63
C ALA A 546 -11.44 43.40 25.39
N ALA A 547 -11.37 42.50 26.40
CA ALA A 547 -11.96 41.18 26.33
C ALA A 547 -13.48 41.25 26.11
N LYS A 548 -14.18 42.05 26.92
CA LYS A 548 -15.63 42.24 26.82
C LYS A 548 -16.02 42.79 25.44
N LYS A 549 -15.33 43.84 24.99
CA LYS A 549 -15.59 44.46 23.68
C LYS A 549 -15.39 43.47 22.52
N ALA A 550 -14.33 42.65 22.58
CA ALA A 550 -14.08 41.63 21.58
C ALA A 550 -15.25 40.61 21.50
N ILE A 551 -15.72 40.12 22.65
CA ILE A 551 -16.83 39.15 22.73
C ILE A 551 -18.13 39.76 22.22
N GLU A 552 -18.46 40.98 22.66
CA GLU A 552 -19.66 41.71 22.21
C GLU A 552 -19.61 42.03 20.71
N SER A 553 -18.42 42.16 20.13
CA SER A 553 -18.24 42.32 18.69
C SER A 553 -18.36 41.00 17.93
N GLY A 554 -18.31 39.85 18.61
CA GLY A 554 -18.47 38.52 18.01
C GLY A 554 -17.21 37.67 17.96
N ALA A 555 -16.14 38.02 18.69
CA ALA A 555 -14.95 37.18 18.80
C ALA A 555 -15.28 35.84 19.50
N ASP A 556 -14.63 34.77 19.04
CA ASP A 556 -14.85 33.40 19.52
C ASP A 556 -13.79 32.95 20.52
N LEU A 557 -12.58 33.50 20.44
CA LEU A 557 -11.48 33.17 21.33
C LEU A 557 -10.77 34.45 21.84
N ILE A 558 -10.47 34.49 23.13
CA ILE A 558 -9.75 35.59 23.78
C ILE A 558 -8.41 35.06 24.33
N GLY A 559 -7.31 35.49 23.72
CA GLY A 559 -5.96 35.06 24.08
C GLY A 559 -5.26 36.03 25.03
N MET A 560 -4.72 35.51 26.13
CA MET A 560 -3.83 36.24 27.05
C MET A 560 -2.42 35.65 27.01
N ILE A 561 -1.40 36.50 27.02
CA ILE A 561 0.00 36.04 27.02
C ILE A 561 0.45 35.84 28.47
N LEU A 562 0.74 34.59 28.82
CA LEU A 562 1.12 34.14 30.16
C LEU A 562 2.61 33.74 30.23
N ALA A 563 3.37 34.08 29.19
CA ALA A 563 4.80 33.84 29.07
C ALA A 563 5.60 35.04 29.60
N PRO A 564 6.27 34.94 30.77
CA PRO A 564 6.99 36.06 31.37
C PRO A 564 8.04 36.68 30.45
N GLY A 565 8.20 38.01 30.52
CA GLY A 565 9.23 38.75 29.78
C GLY A 565 8.84 39.18 28.36
N LEU A 566 7.65 38.79 27.86
CA LEU A 566 7.15 39.27 26.57
C LEU A 566 6.42 40.61 26.70
N LYS A 567 6.48 41.44 25.64
CA LYS A 567 5.88 42.79 25.59
C LYS A 567 4.40 42.85 26.01
N ARG A 568 3.62 41.80 25.70
CA ARG A 568 2.17 41.73 25.92
C ARG A 568 1.76 40.82 27.08
N THR A 569 2.71 40.43 27.93
CA THR A 569 2.45 39.59 29.11
C THR A 569 1.51 40.32 30.07
N VAL A 570 0.52 39.61 30.62
CA VAL A 570 -0.39 40.17 31.64
C VAL A 570 0.06 39.82 33.05
N SER A 571 -0.25 40.70 34.01
CA SER A 571 -0.11 40.38 35.43
C SER A 571 -1.13 39.32 35.86
N ALA A 572 -0.88 38.61 36.97
CA ALA A 572 -1.83 37.63 37.52
C ALA A 572 -3.21 38.24 37.81
N SER A 573 -3.25 39.46 38.37
CA SER A 573 -4.51 40.17 38.66
C SER A 573 -5.27 40.53 37.39
N THR A 574 -4.55 40.96 36.35
CA THR A 574 -5.13 41.27 35.03
C THR A 574 -5.65 40.02 34.34
N ALA A 575 -4.89 38.91 34.39
CA ALA A 575 -5.28 37.63 33.84
C ALA A 575 -6.58 37.11 34.48
N LEU A 576 -6.70 37.22 35.80
CA LEU A 576 -7.91 36.84 36.54
C LEU A 576 -9.12 37.70 36.13
N ALA A 577 -8.96 39.01 36.04
CA ALA A 577 -10.03 39.92 35.61
C ALA A 577 -10.50 39.63 34.18
N ILE A 578 -9.58 39.32 33.26
CA ILE A 578 -9.92 38.89 31.90
C ILE A 578 -10.68 37.56 31.95
N SER A 579 -10.19 36.57 32.71
CA SER A 579 -10.85 35.28 32.85
C SER A 579 -12.30 35.43 33.33
N GLU A 580 -12.53 36.14 34.43
CA GLU A 580 -13.88 36.37 34.98
C GLU A 580 -14.80 37.04 33.95
N THR A 581 -14.27 38.00 33.19
CA THR A 581 -15.03 38.71 32.16
C THR A 581 -15.43 37.79 31.01
N VAL A 582 -14.50 36.97 30.52
CA VAL A 582 -14.74 36.04 29.41
C VAL A 582 -15.81 35.00 29.80
N HIS A 583 -15.73 34.46 31.01
CA HIS A 583 -16.70 33.47 31.49
C HIS A 583 -18.11 34.04 31.75
N ARG A 584 -18.23 35.35 31.99
CA ARG A 584 -19.54 36.00 32.27
C ARG A 584 -20.19 36.65 31.05
N THR A 585 -19.42 36.91 29.99
CA THR A 585 -19.91 37.65 28.80
C THR A 585 -20.45 36.68 27.76
N LYS A 586 -21.70 36.87 27.35
CA LYS A 586 -22.35 36.07 26.29
C LYS A 586 -22.05 36.64 24.90
N LYS A 587 -21.99 35.77 23.89
CA LYS A 587 -21.88 36.19 22.49
C LYS A 587 -23.23 36.71 21.95
N PRO A 588 -23.21 37.68 21.02
CA PRO A 588 -24.43 38.29 20.48
C PRO A 588 -25.27 37.34 19.60
N ASN A 589 -24.65 36.39 18.90
CA ASN A 589 -25.32 35.42 18.04
C ASN A 589 -25.09 33.99 18.56
N ILE A 590 -26.12 33.39 19.18
CA ILE A 590 -26.11 31.99 19.59
C ILE A 590 -26.63 31.16 18.42
N SER A 591 -25.73 30.51 17.67
CA SER A 591 -26.14 29.43 16.77
C SER A 591 -26.60 28.27 17.64
N LYS A 592 -27.80 27.72 17.43
CA LYS A 592 -28.21 26.50 18.11
C LYS A 592 -27.58 25.31 17.39
N THR A 593 -26.29 25.09 17.55
CA THR A 593 -25.65 23.90 16.99
C THR A 593 -25.81 22.76 17.99
N SER A 594 -26.29 21.61 17.51
CA SER A 594 -26.53 20.41 18.31
C SER A 594 -25.18 19.79 18.75
N LEU A 595 -24.55 20.35 19.78
CA LEU A 595 -23.28 19.89 20.37
C LEU A 595 -23.36 18.47 20.99
N LEU A 596 -24.55 17.87 21.07
CA LEU A 596 -24.80 16.58 21.72
C LEU A 596 -25.18 15.43 20.77
N ALA A 597 -25.22 15.66 19.45
CA ALA A 597 -25.47 14.55 18.53
C ALA A 597 -24.27 13.59 18.54
N GLU A 598 -24.51 12.33 18.92
CA GLU A 598 -23.54 11.23 18.79
C GLU A 598 -23.13 11.10 17.32
N VAL A 599 -21.86 11.32 17.04
CA VAL A 599 -21.33 11.15 15.69
C VAL A 599 -21.15 9.65 15.47
N LYS A 600 -22.03 9.05 14.67
CA LYS A 600 -22.01 7.61 14.34
C LYS A 600 -20.96 7.24 13.29
N THR A 601 -20.39 8.21 12.59
CA THR A 601 -19.29 8.06 11.63
C THR A 601 -17.97 8.54 12.22
N ALA A 602 -16.84 8.13 11.65
CA ALA A 602 -15.55 8.72 12.01
C ALA A 602 -15.42 10.10 11.36
N THR A 603 -14.94 11.09 12.12
CA THR A 603 -14.67 12.44 11.61
C THR A 603 -13.18 12.68 11.50
N ASP A 604 -12.74 13.51 10.54
CA ASP A 604 -11.35 13.95 10.54
C ASP A 604 -11.01 14.62 11.88
N PHE A 605 -9.79 14.39 12.35
CA PHE A 605 -9.34 14.84 13.66
C PHE A 605 -9.39 16.36 13.80
N PHE A 606 -8.94 17.10 12.77
CA PHE A 606 -8.93 18.56 12.84
C PHE A 606 -10.31 19.17 12.60
N ASP A 607 -11.19 18.49 11.85
CA ASP A 607 -12.60 18.86 11.75
C ASP A 607 -13.30 18.71 13.11
N HIS A 608 -13.01 17.64 13.85
CA HIS A 608 -13.51 17.46 15.21
C HIS A 608 -12.97 18.54 16.16
N GLY A 609 -11.67 18.82 16.10
CA GLY A 609 -11.04 19.90 16.86
C GLY A 609 -11.73 21.25 16.60
N ALA A 610 -11.91 21.59 15.33
CA ALA A 610 -12.61 22.79 14.87
C ALA A 610 -14.05 22.89 15.40
N ALA A 611 -14.84 21.84 15.19
CA ALA A 611 -16.28 21.90 15.43
C ALA A 611 -16.67 21.70 16.90
N ARG A 612 -15.84 21.03 17.70
CA ARG A 612 -16.21 20.60 19.06
C ARG A 612 -15.26 21.07 20.16
N LEU A 613 -14.00 21.36 19.85
CA LEU A 613 -13.00 21.68 20.87
C LEU A 613 -12.64 23.17 20.91
N VAL A 614 -12.61 23.84 19.77
CA VAL A 614 -12.21 25.26 19.67
C VAL A 614 -13.37 26.19 19.28
N SER A 615 -14.61 25.74 19.50
CA SER A 615 -15.82 26.52 19.25
C SER A 615 -16.89 26.22 20.30
N THR A 616 -17.61 27.25 20.73
CA THR A 616 -18.82 27.14 21.56
C THR A 616 -19.87 28.12 21.05
N ASP A 617 -21.15 27.81 21.24
CA ASP A 617 -22.23 28.63 20.70
C ASP A 617 -22.63 29.80 21.63
N ASP A 618 -22.33 29.72 22.92
CA ASP A 618 -22.88 30.60 23.96
C ASP A 618 -21.90 31.69 24.45
N ARG A 619 -20.59 31.42 24.42
CA ARG A 619 -19.54 32.34 24.89
C ARG A 619 -18.26 32.27 24.07
N ALA A 620 -17.30 33.15 24.35
CA ALA A 620 -15.95 33.00 23.83
C ALA A 620 -15.12 32.05 24.70
N LEU A 621 -14.14 31.39 24.09
CA LEU A 621 -13.17 30.54 24.77
C LEU A 621 -11.97 31.35 25.25
N LEU A 622 -11.54 31.08 26.47
CA LEU A 622 -10.35 31.68 27.07
C LEU A 622 -9.10 30.90 26.70
N VAL A 623 -8.13 31.58 26.07
CA VAL A 623 -6.87 30.98 25.61
C VAL A 623 -5.70 31.52 26.42
N GLY A 624 -4.94 30.65 27.09
CA GLY A 624 -3.64 31.02 27.67
C GLY A 624 -2.50 30.72 26.70
N VAL A 625 -1.72 31.73 26.34
CA VAL A 625 -0.58 31.61 25.42
C VAL A 625 0.72 31.49 26.21
N PHE A 626 1.42 30.38 25.98
CA PHE A 626 2.69 30.04 26.61
C PHE A 626 3.79 29.93 25.56
N ARG A 627 5.02 30.19 25.99
CA ARG A 627 6.24 30.13 25.17
C ARG A 627 7.40 29.68 26.05
N ASN A 628 7.68 28.37 26.02
CA ASN A 628 8.78 27.71 26.73
C ASN A 628 8.66 27.75 28.27
N GLN A 629 7.47 27.88 28.83
CA GLN A 629 7.27 27.66 30.26
C GLN A 629 7.23 26.15 30.57
N SER A 630 7.51 25.77 31.82
CA SER A 630 7.39 24.38 32.24
C SER A 630 5.93 23.91 32.18
N LEU A 631 5.73 22.61 31.93
CA LEU A 631 4.39 22.02 31.94
C LEU A 631 3.66 22.26 33.27
N GLU A 632 4.37 22.21 34.40
CA GLU A 632 3.80 22.49 35.72
C GLU A 632 3.21 23.90 35.82
N TYR A 633 3.95 24.90 35.32
CA TYR A 633 3.46 26.28 35.28
C TYR A 633 2.21 26.40 34.39
N VAL A 634 2.23 25.77 33.20
CA VAL A 634 1.08 25.74 32.29
C VAL A 634 -0.15 25.16 32.98
N LEU A 635 -0.02 24.00 33.63
CA LEU A 635 -1.12 23.33 34.34
C LEU A 635 -1.59 24.12 35.57
N GLN A 636 -0.71 24.85 36.24
CA GLN A 636 -1.10 25.74 37.33
C GLN A 636 -1.94 26.92 36.81
N GLN A 637 -1.49 27.58 35.75
CA GLN A 637 -2.22 28.70 35.14
C GLN A 637 -3.56 28.26 34.53
N GLN A 638 -3.59 27.07 33.89
CA GLN A 638 -4.82 26.48 33.37
C GLN A 638 -5.89 26.35 34.45
N ARG A 639 -5.54 25.82 35.62
CA ARG A 639 -6.47 25.68 36.75
C ARG A 639 -6.85 27.01 37.39
N LEU A 640 -5.86 27.87 37.64
CA LEU A 640 -6.07 29.16 38.31
C LEU A 640 -7.02 30.07 37.53
N LEU A 641 -6.87 30.09 36.20
CA LEU A 641 -7.59 31.00 35.33
C LEU A 641 -8.77 30.33 34.62
N ALA A 642 -9.03 29.05 34.90
CA ALA A 642 -10.02 28.23 34.20
C ALA A 642 -9.90 28.36 32.67
N LEU A 643 -8.68 28.18 32.15
CA LEU A 643 -8.45 28.31 30.70
C LEU A 643 -9.20 27.20 29.96
N ASP A 644 -9.92 27.57 28.90
CA ASP A 644 -10.62 26.64 28.01
C ASP A 644 -9.71 26.01 26.97
N VAL A 645 -8.64 26.73 26.60
CA VAL A 645 -7.66 26.33 25.59
C VAL A 645 -6.27 26.76 26.04
N VAL A 646 -5.29 25.90 25.82
CA VAL A 646 -3.87 26.24 25.98
C VAL A 646 -3.24 26.40 24.61
N GLN A 647 -2.46 27.46 24.42
CA GLN A 647 -1.71 27.67 23.19
C GLN A 647 -0.21 27.56 23.48
N PHE A 648 0.45 26.56 22.90
CA PHE A 648 1.90 26.45 22.87
C PHE A 648 2.46 27.23 21.67
N HIS A 649 3.29 28.22 21.96
CA HIS A 649 3.79 29.19 20.98
C HIS A 649 5.34 29.26 20.96
N GLY A 650 6.01 28.32 21.62
CA GLY A 650 7.46 28.19 21.68
C GLY A 650 7.95 26.91 21.02
N GLN A 651 8.89 26.24 21.67
CA GLN A 651 9.49 24.95 21.30
C GLN A 651 9.06 23.86 22.29
N GLU A 652 7.85 23.98 22.87
CA GLU A 652 7.30 22.96 23.75
C GLU A 652 7.17 21.62 23.00
N PRO A 653 7.51 20.48 23.64
CA PRO A 653 7.26 19.16 23.09
C PRO A 653 5.77 18.96 22.80
N ILE A 654 5.45 18.40 21.63
CA ILE A 654 4.06 18.25 21.17
C ILE A 654 3.29 17.25 22.04
N GLU A 655 3.98 16.29 22.64
CA GLU A 655 3.46 15.25 23.52
C GLU A 655 2.85 15.83 24.80
N TRP A 656 3.29 17.03 25.22
CA TRP A 656 2.69 17.71 26.36
C TRP A 656 1.22 18.04 26.14
N ALA A 657 0.80 18.19 24.89
CA ALA A 657 -0.58 18.50 24.57
C ALA A 657 -1.56 17.42 25.07
N SER A 658 -1.12 16.15 25.14
CA SER A 658 -1.89 15.05 25.71
C SER A 658 -1.99 15.06 27.24
N LEU A 659 -1.16 15.88 27.91
CA LEU A 659 -1.14 16.03 29.37
C LEU A 659 -1.92 17.27 29.84
N VAL A 660 -2.32 18.15 28.92
CA VAL A 660 -3.12 19.33 29.22
C VAL A 660 -4.60 18.93 29.24
N PRO A 661 -5.36 19.23 30.31
CA PRO A 661 -6.74 18.76 30.47
C PRO A 661 -7.77 19.52 29.62
N VAL A 662 -7.31 20.35 28.69
CA VAL A 662 -8.12 21.16 27.79
C VAL A 662 -7.50 21.16 26.39
N PRO A 663 -8.26 21.47 25.32
CA PRO A 663 -7.74 21.53 23.96
C PRO A 663 -6.48 22.40 23.83
N VAL A 664 -5.54 21.93 23.02
CA VAL A 664 -4.28 22.63 22.78
C VAL A 664 -4.20 23.15 21.35
N LEU A 665 -3.91 24.44 21.19
CA LEU A 665 -3.44 25.02 19.95
C LEU A 665 -1.91 24.97 19.92
N ARG A 666 -1.32 24.55 18.80
CA ARG A 666 0.13 24.57 18.63
C ARG A 666 0.51 25.52 17.51
N ALA A 667 1.31 26.55 17.83
CA ALA A 667 1.83 27.46 16.83
C ALA A 667 3.01 26.82 16.08
N PHE A 668 3.06 27.07 14.78
CA PHE A 668 4.08 26.61 13.84
C PHE A 668 4.44 27.74 12.88
N ASN A 669 5.70 27.79 12.47
CA ASN A 669 6.06 28.36 11.18
C ASN A 669 5.58 27.40 10.07
N PRO A 670 5.11 27.88 8.90
CA PRO A 670 4.70 27.00 7.79
C PRO A 670 5.75 25.97 7.35
N MET A 671 7.04 26.22 7.62
CA MET A 671 8.16 25.33 7.32
C MET A 671 8.44 24.30 8.42
N ASP A 672 7.80 24.42 9.58
CA ASP A 672 7.97 23.47 10.68
C ASP A 672 7.40 22.09 10.33
N ARG A 673 7.97 21.07 10.96
CA ARG A 673 7.47 19.70 10.87
C ARG A 673 6.43 19.46 11.95
N GLY A 674 5.54 18.50 11.71
CA GLY A 674 4.56 18.07 12.71
C GLY A 674 3.22 18.81 12.69
N ILE A 675 3.04 19.80 11.79
CA ILE A 675 1.80 20.61 11.65
C ILE A 675 0.55 19.72 11.59
N GLY A 676 0.62 18.66 10.77
CA GLY A 676 -0.48 17.73 10.55
C GLY A 676 -0.47 16.49 11.45
N VAL A 677 0.26 16.44 12.56
CA VAL A 677 0.23 15.27 13.45
C VAL A 677 -1.08 15.25 14.23
N ARG A 678 -1.78 14.11 14.23
CA ARG A 678 -3.08 13.95 14.88
C ARG A 678 -2.90 13.42 16.30
N GLY A 679 -3.88 13.68 17.17
CA GLY A 679 -3.91 13.19 18.55
C GLY A 679 -3.15 14.03 19.57
N PHE A 680 -2.42 15.06 19.15
CA PHE A 680 -1.69 15.93 20.07
C PHE A 680 -2.34 17.31 20.21
N HIS A 681 -2.46 18.10 19.15
CA HIS A 681 -3.04 19.45 19.19
C HIS A 681 -4.38 19.53 18.46
N ALA A 682 -5.35 20.24 19.02
CA ALA A 682 -6.69 20.39 18.46
C ALA A 682 -6.69 21.10 17.11
N LEU A 683 -5.87 22.15 16.95
CA LEU A 683 -5.61 22.81 15.67
C LEU A 683 -4.18 23.39 15.63
N PRO A 684 -3.48 23.28 14.49
CA PRO A 684 -2.25 24.02 14.24
C PRO A 684 -2.56 25.49 13.97
N LEU A 685 -1.76 26.38 14.55
CA LEU A 685 -1.75 27.81 14.27
C LEU A 685 -0.53 28.15 13.43
N LEU A 686 -0.73 28.70 12.23
CA LEU A 686 0.36 29.12 11.36
C LEU A 686 0.65 30.61 11.57
N ASP A 687 1.89 30.93 11.92
CA ASP A 687 2.40 32.30 12.15
C ASP A 687 3.76 32.47 11.46
N ALA A 688 4.17 33.71 11.21
CA ALA A 688 5.46 34.06 10.58
C ALA A 688 6.69 33.77 11.48
N GLY A 689 6.53 33.04 12.60
CA GLY A 689 7.61 32.68 13.54
C GLY A 689 8.13 33.81 14.44
N SER A 690 7.86 35.08 14.10
CA SER A 690 8.21 36.26 14.87
C SER A 690 6.99 36.85 15.60
N GLY A 691 6.36 36.06 16.48
CA GLY A 691 5.11 36.44 17.15
C GLY A 691 5.09 37.89 17.64
N GLY A 692 4.11 38.67 17.17
CA GLY A 692 3.91 40.07 17.54
C GLY A 692 4.76 41.12 16.80
N SER A 693 5.46 40.74 15.73
CA SER A 693 6.23 41.65 14.84
C SER A 693 5.37 42.41 13.83
N GLY A 694 4.15 41.94 13.57
CA GLY A 694 3.29 42.46 12.50
C GLY A 694 3.65 41.95 11.10
N GLN A 695 4.64 41.07 10.99
CA GLN A 695 4.99 40.44 9.71
C GLN A 695 3.88 39.48 9.28
N GLN A 696 3.50 39.58 8.01
CA GLN A 696 2.53 38.68 7.40
C GLN A 696 3.15 37.32 7.12
N VAL A 697 2.40 36.26 7.36
CA VAL A 697 2.78 34.89 6.99
C VAL A 697 2.79 34.74 5.46
N ASP A 698 3.76 33.99 4.91
CA ASP A 698 3.83 33.73 3.47
C ASP A 698 2.70 32.79 3.04
N LEU A 699 1.78 33.30 2.21
CA LEU A 699 0.63 32.54 1.76
C LEU A 699 0.99 31.39 0.81
N SER A 700 2.12 31.46 0.12
CA SER A 700 2.61 30.36 -0.72
C SER A 700 3.00 29.16 0.15
N GLU A 701 3.64 29.40 1.29
CA GLU A 701 3.99 28.37 2.25
C GLU A 701 2.75 27.79 2.95
N VAL A 702 1.78 28.64 3.32
CA VAL A 702 0.49 28.19 3.86
C VAL A 702 -0.24 27.28 2.87
N LYS A 703 -0.32 27.66 1.59
CA LYS A 703 -0.90 26.82 0.54
C LYS A 703 -0.14 25.50 0.39
N ALA A 704 1.19 25.51 0.48
CA ALA A 704 1.99 24.29 0.43
C ALA A 704 1.70 23.35 1.59
N VAL A 705 1.47 23.87 2.81
CA VAL A 705 1.04 23.06 3.96
C VAL A 705 -0.32 22.44 3.70
N LEU A 706 -1.30 23.23 3.27
CA LEU A 706 -2.68 22.78 3.04
C LEU A 706 -2.81 21.85 1.83
N GLY A 707 -1.95 21.99 0.82
CA GLY A 707 -1.92 21.12 -0.37
C GLY A 707 -1.29 19.74 -0.11
N ARG A 708 -0.47 19.58 0.92
CA ARG A 708 0.17 18.29 1.27
C ARG A 708 -0.76 17.32 2.00
N ASP A 709 -1.75 17.84 2.72
CA ASP A 709 -2.61 17.03 3.57
C ASP A 709 -4.02 17.59 3.62
N GLU A 710 -4.95 16.85 3.01
CA GLU A 710 -6.33 17.30 2.87
C GLU A 710 -7.12 17.41 4.19
N GLY A 711 -6.66 16.74 5.24
CA GLY A 711 -7.30 16.80 6.55
C GLY A 711 -6.86 18.00 7.38
N VAL A 712 -5.81 18.73 7.00
CA VAL A 712 -5.29 19.81 7.84
C VAL A 712 -6.22 21.03 7.78
N LYS A 713 -6.69 21.44 8.97
CA LYS A 713 -7.35 22.72 9.21
C LYS A 713 -6.46 23.58 10.09
N ILE A 714 -6.46 24.90 9.89
CA ILE A 714 -5.53 25.80 10.57
C ILE A 714 -6.23 26.96 11.26
N VAL A 715 -5.55 27.50 12.27
CA VAL A 715 -5.69 28.89 12.71
C VAL A 715 -4.67 29.72 11.93
N LEU A 716 -5.11 30.76 11.20
CA LEU A 716 -4.22 31.64 10.46
C LEU A 716 -3.87 32.87 11.30
N ALA A 717 -2.59 33.10 11.54
CA ALA A 717 -2.05 34.24 12.26
C ALA A 717 -0.95 34.94 11.44
N GLY A 718 -0.40 36.03 11.99
CA GLY A 718 0.73 36.77 11.41
C GLY A 718 0.30 37.94 10.54
N GLY A 719 0.49 39.17 11.05
CA GLY A 719 0.30 40.41 10.30
C GLY A 719 -1.14 40.77 9.91
N LEU A 720 -2.15 40.07 10.43
CA LEU A 720 -3.56 40.33 10.10
C LEU A 720 -4.08 41.62 10.77
N ASN A 721 -4.95 42.34 10.07
CA ASN A 721 -5.69 43.52 10.55
C ASN A 721 -7.02 43.67 9.77
N SER A 722 -7.83 44.67 10.12
CA SER A 722 -9.15 44.88 9.51
C SER A 722 -9.12 45.25 8.03
N GLU A 723 -7.98 45.71 7.52
CA GLU A 723 -7.81 46.17 6.14
C GLU A 723 -7.36 45.02 5.22
N ASN A 724 -6.62 44.03 5.74
CA ASN A 724 -6.02 42.97 4.93
C ASN A 724 -6.68 41.58 5.07
N VAL A 725 -7.41 41.31 6.15
CA VAL A 725 -7.86 39.93 6.47
C VAL A 725 -8.75 39.33 5.39
N SER A 726 -9.65 40.11 4.81
CA SER A 726 -10.53 39.65 3.73
C SER A 726 -9.74 39.28 2.48
N GLY A 727 -8.79 40.14 2.06
CA GLY A 727 -7.93 39.87 0.91
C GLY A 727 -7.02 38.66 1.12
N VAL A 728 -6.54 38.43 2.35
CA VAL A 728 -5.77 37.23 2.71
C VAL A 728 -6.61 35.96 2.58
N LEU A 729 -7.84 35.97 3.11
CA LEU A 729 -8.75 34.83 3.03
C LEU A 729 -9.19 34.54 1.58
N GLU A 730 -9.37 35.58 0.75
CA GLU A 730 -9.64 35.45 -0.68
C GLU A 730 -8.45 34.87 -1.45
N ALA A 731 -7.23 35.32 -1.14
CA ALA A 731 -6.01 34.85 -1.79
C ALA A 731 -5.73 33.35 -1.57
N LEU A 732 -6.30 32.73 -0.54
CA LEU A 732 -6.19 31.29 -0.29
C LEU A 732 -7.06 30.42 -1.23
N ALA A 733 -8.00 31.02 -1.97
CA ALA A 733 -8.83 30.35 -2.97
C ALA A 733 -9.48 29.05 -2.45
N GLU A 734 -9.22 27.90 -3.08
CA GLU A 734 -9.75 26.58 -2.71
C GLU A 734 -9.43 26.16 -1.26
N TYR A 735 -8.39 26.73 -0.66
CA TYR A 735 -7.98 26.43 0.71
C TYR A 735 -8.69 27.28 1.77
N ARG A 736 -9.51 28.27 1.38
CA ARG A 736 -10.18 29.19 2.31
C ARG A 736 -10.96 28.46 3.40
N GLU A 737 -11.70 27.41 3.04
CA GLU A 737 -12.50 26.60 3.98
C GLU A 737 -11.66 25.78 4.96
N ARG A 738 -10.33 25.75 4.79
CA ARG A 738 -9.40 25.14 5.75
C ARG A 738 -8.88 26.10 6.79
N VAL A 739 -9.12 27.40 6.65
CA VAL A 739 -8.88 28.39 7.70
C VAL A 739 -10.10 28.42 8.60
N VAL A 740 -10.01 27.72 9.73
CA VAL A 740 -11.12 27.61 10.70
C VAL A 740 -11.20 28.83 11.60
N CYS A 741 -10.05 29.44 11.89
CA CYS A 741 -9.95 30.60 12.74
C CYS A 741 -8.90 31.57 12.18
N VAL A 742 -9.13 32.87 12.33
CA VAL A 742 -8.11 33.91 12.16
C VAL A 742 -7.72 34.48 13.51
N ASP A 743 -6.42 34.73 13.71
CA ASP A 743 -5.85 35.24 14.95
C ASP A 743 -5.18 36.59 14.71
N VAL A 744 -5.58 37.60 15.49
CA VAL A 744 -4.98 38.93 15.44
C VAL A 744 -4.38 39.31 16.80
N SER A 745 -3.22 39.97 16.77
CA SER A 745 -2.62 40.57 17.96
C SER A 745 -2.23 42.03 17.72
N SER A 746 -1.11 42.30 17.06
CA SER A 746 -0.64 43.68 16.83
C SER A 746 -1.51 44.50 15.88
N GLY A 747 -2.27 43.86 14.98
CA GLY A 747 -3.13 44.54 14.00
C GLY A 747 -4.33 45.27 14.60
N VAL A 748 -4.67 45.00 15.86
CA VAL A 748 -5.71 45.73 16.61
C VAL A 748 -5.13 46.72 17.62
N GLU A 749 -3.83 47.02 17.51
CA GLU A 749 -3.17 47.98 18.39
C GLU A 749 -3.03 49.37 17.75
N GLU A 750 -2.97 50.37 18.61
CA GLU A 750 -2.66 51.76 18.29
C GLU A 750 -1.75 52.31 19.40
N GLY A 751 -0.61 52.91 19.03
CA GLY A 751 0.39 53.33 20.02
C GLY A 751 0.99 52.19 20.87
N GLY A 752 0.79 50.92 20.48
CA GLY A 752 1.21 49.76 21.28
C GLY A 752 0.22 49.34 22.37
N GLU A 753 -0.98 49.93 22.40
CA GLU A 753 -2.12 49.53 23.23
C GLU A 753 -3.24 48.98 22.37
N GLN A 754 -4.12 48.14 22.92
CA GLN A 754 -5.26 47.61 22.16
C GLN A 754 -6.30 48.72 21.92
N SER A 755 -6.71 48.89 20.66
CA SER A 755 -7.79 49.81 20.28
C SER A 755 -9.11 49.05 20.20
N LEU A 756 -10.09 49.46 21.00
CA LEU A 756 -11.44 48.88 21.02
C LEU A 756 -12.14 48.97 19.65
N ASP A 757 -11.89 50.08 18.93
CA ASP A 757 -12.45 50.30 17.60
C ASP A 757 -11.80 49.38 16.56
N LYS A 758 -10.47 49.19 16.63
CA LYS A 758 -9.79 48.24 15.73
C LYS A 758 -10.19 46.80 16.01
N ILE A 759 -10.41 46.43 17.27
CA ILE A 759 -10.98 45.11 17.63
C ILE A 759 -12.34 44.92 16.95
N ALA A 760 -13.25 45.88 17.11
CA ALA A 760 -14.57 45.81 16.49
C ALA A 760 -14.50 45.76 14.96
N ALA A 761 -13.63 46.58 14.36
CA ALA A 761 -13.41 46.63 12.92
C ALA A 761 -12.85 45.30 12.39
N PHE A 762 -11.91 44.67 13.09
CA PHE A 762 -11.37 43.37 12.70
C PHE A 762 -12.43 42.27 12.75
N VAL A 763 -13.17 42.18 13.86
CA VAL A 763 -14.22 41.16 13.99
C VAL A 763 -15.29 41.35 12.89
N LYS A 764 -15.68 42.60 12.62
CA LYS A 764 -16.61 42.93 11.54
C LYS A 764 -16.07 42.54 10.17
N ALA A 765 -14.81 42.85 9.87
CA ALA A 765 -14.18 42.49 8.59
C ALA A 765 -14.19 40.98 8.30
N VAL A 766 -14.11 40.16 9.36
CA VAL A 766 -14.14 38.69 9.24
C VAL A 766 -15.56 38.13 9.18
N LYS A 767 -16.47 38.65 10.00
CA LYS A 767 -17.82 38.06 10.18
C LYS A 767 -18.91 38.67 9.30
N GLY A 768 -18.69 39.85 8.71
CA GLY A 768 -19.67 40.61 7.94
C GLY A 768 -20.40 41.65 8.78
#